data_AF-A0A8H4PU69-F1
#
_entry.id   AF-A0A8H4PU69-F1
#
_cell.length_a   1.000
_cell.length_b   1.000
_cell.length_c   1.000
_cell.angle_alpha   90.00
_cell.angle_beta   90.00
_cell.angle_gamma   90.00
#
_symmetry.space_group_name_H-M   'P 1'
#
loop_
_entity.id
_entity.type
_entity.pdbx_description
1 polymer ?
#
loop_
_entity_poly.entity_id
_entity_poly.type
_entity_poly.pdbx_seq_one_letter_code
_entity_poly.pdbx_strand_id
1 'polypeptide(L)'
;MLTMAPFSRLVRFLAKDGQVYYGDAILSQGTNAARATRARVIDGDVLGMHHVTDRVVDIRTLLSPLAPSHVGTVRCLGLNYADHAKETGMPKPRFPVLFYKPATALSGPADLIPVHPMAQEGSGLDYECELVVVMGKQCKDVVEGKALEYVLGYAVGNDVSHRDWQIKHGGGQWSHGKSFDGWAPWGPAIVSRHVIKDPHILNIWTKVNDKKVQNGTTAHMIFNVRKTIAFLSRGVTLMPGDLIFTGTPAGVGMGRTPQSWLNHCDTVEVGIQNIGSCTNIVKFLKPKSKADRKKRAKERADQREASHSSPMAASASASSGAPPASCSHPLKIFDAAKRQDRFLYACAPMVRYSKLAFRQTVHKYGVDLCWTPMILAKEFNRSSFARDSDLSISTLGPQPPTVVQFGANSPQELARASSLAAPHVAGVDLNCGCPQSWACAETLGAALMDRRELVRDMVVETRARLRHDGWAVAGEADVDSPLGRSVSVKIRVHHDLRKTMDFLDTVVGHPQNRLVDWITIHPRTRHTPSTVPIRAEALDILTAKYAATLPILLSGDVFSLAALPLKATSDPGLASTLSTTATPPEDDSLRPSNTRLAGFMSARGLLANPALFAGFPACPWEALETFMCNVARCPLPFKLVVHHVSEMCGPGMGADKTALLPRKERAELTDLSNMLELVDFLDEKMEQQTGRTGGLRRDL
;
A
#
# COMPACT_ATOMS: atom_id res chain seq x y z
N MET A 1 -33.89 -18.43 -13.33
CA MET A 1 -33.77 -17.42 -12.27
C MET A 1 -33.62 -18.15 -10.94
N LEU A 2 -32.40 -18.44 -10.50
CA LEU A 2 -32.16 -19.10 -9.21
C LEU A 2 -32.37 -18.07 -8.10
N THR A 3 -33.49 -18.17 -7.39
CA THR A 3 -33.74 -17.43 -6.15
C THR A 3 -32.74 -17.89 -5.09
N MET A 4 -31.76 -17.04 -4.77
CA MET A 4 -30.69 -17.34 -3.81
C MET A 4 -31.27 -17.31 -2.39
N ALA A 5 -31.10 -18.41 -1.63
CA ALA A 5 -31.48 -18.44 -0.23
C ALA A 5 -30.57 -17.48 0.58
N PRO A 6 -31.11 -16.46 1.25
CA PRO A 6 -30.31 -15.55 2.05
C PRO A 6 -29.87 -16.23 3.36
N PHE A 7 -28.66 -15.94 3.85
CA PHE A 7 -28.19 -16.50 5.13
C PHE A 7 -29.01 -15.98 6.31
N SER A 8 -29.21 -16.81 7.34
CA SER A 8 -29.87 -16.40 8.58
C SER A 8 -28.91 -15.75 9.56
N ARG A 9 -27.75 -16.36 9.78
CA ARG A 9 -26.75 -15.99 10.79
C ARG A 9 -25.35 -16.17 10.21
N LEU A 10 -24.85 -15.13 9.54
CA LEU A 10 -23.51 -15.14 8.98
C LEU A 10 -22.47 -15.17 10.09
N VAL A 11 -21.68 -16.23 10.12
CA VAL A 11 -20.49 -16.38 10.97
C VAL A 11 -19.25 -16.50 10.09
N ARG A 12 -18.14 -15.96 10.59
CA ARG A 12 -16.81 -16.28 10.08
C ARG A 12 -16.09 -17.10 11.13
N PHE A 13 -15.50 -18.21 10.74
CA PHE A 13 -14.94 -19.15 11.71
C PHE A 13 -13.73 -19.90 11.17
N LEU A 14 -12.82 -20.24 12.09
CA LEU A 14 -11.84 -21.30 11.87
C LEU A 14 -12.56 -22.64 12.07
N ALA A 15 -12.54 -23.50 11.07
CA ALA A 15 -13.11 -24.83 11.12
C ALA A 15 -12.13 -25.84 11.74
N LYS A 16 -12.65 -27.02 12.10
CA LYS A 16 -11.80 -28.12 12.63
C LYS A 16 -10.83 -28.69 11.59
N ASP A 17 -11.09 -28.49 10.31
CA ASP A 17 -10.18 -28.83 9.20
C ASP A 17 -9.01 -27.83 9.05
N GLY A 18 -8.98 -26.77 9.86
CA GLY A 18 -7.92 -25.76 9.86
C GLY A 18 -8.12 -24.60 8.86
N GLN A 19 -9.20 -24.62 8.07
CA GLN A 19 -9.51 -23.56 7.11
C GLN A 19 -10.47 -22.52 7.70
N VAL A 20 -10.46 -21.31 7.15
CA VAL A 20 -11.39 -20.25 7.54
C VAL A 20 -12.53 -20.17 6.54
N TYR A 21 -13.77 -20.22 7.03
CA TYR A 21 -14.97 -20.15 6.22
C TYR A 21 -15.87 -19.00 6.65
N TYR A 22 -16.69 -18.54 5.71
CA TYR A 22 -17.97 -17.93 6.03
C TYR A 22 -19.05 -19.02 6.01
N GLY A 23 -20.03 -18.91 6.90
CA GLY A 23 -21.14 -19.85 6.92
C GLY A 23 -22.39 -19.30 7.59
N ASP A 24 -23.50 -19.98 7.35
CA ASP A 24 -24.77 -19.78 8.06
C ASP A 24 -24.81 -20.71 9.27
N ALA A 25 -24.78 -20.13 10.47
CA ALA A 25 -24.64 -20.86 11.72
C ALA A 25 -25.83 -21.79 11.99
N ILE A 26 -25.55 -23.06 12.29
CA ILE A 26 -26.53 -24.05 12.71
C ILE A 26 -26.55 -24.09 14.23
N LEU A 27 -27.69 -23.71 14.81
CA LEU A 27 -27.90 -23.75 16.26
C LEU A 27 -28.70 -24.98 16.64
N SER A 28 -28.19 -25.78 17.59
CA SER A 28 -28.91 -26.95 18.11
C SER A 28 -30.06 -26.55 19.03
N GLN A 29 -29.92 -25.45 19.77
CA GLN A 29 -30.95 -24.89 20.65
C GLN A 29 -30.79 -23.36 20.80
N GLY A 30 -31.92 -22.66 20.89
CA GLY A 30 -31.96 -21.22 21.13
C GLY A 30 -31.46 -20.38 19.95
N THR A 31 -31.12 -19.12 20.23
CA THR A 31 -30.79 -18.12 19.20
C THR A 31 -29.41 -17.48 19.36
N ASN A 32 -28.60 -17.91 20.34
CA ASN A 32 -27.27 -17.38 20.60
C ASN A 32 -26.24 -17.99 19.64
N ALA A 33 -25.74 -17.18 18.69
CA ALA A 33 -24.74 -17.62 17.73
C ALA A 33 -23.38 -18.00 18.34
N ALA A 34 -23.06 -17.57 19.57
CA ALA A 34 -21.84 -17.99 20.27
C ALA A 34 -21.80 -19.48 20.57
N ARG A 35 -22.97 -20.14 20.56
CA ARG A 35 -23.11 -21.59 20.78
C ARG A 35 -23.06 -22.42 19.49
N ALA A 36 -22.86 -21.78 18.34
CA ALA A 36 -22.77 -22.49 17.08
C ALA A 36 -21.52 -23.39 17.05
N THR A 37 -21.74 -24.69 16.85
CA THR A 37 -20.66 -25.68 16.68
C THR A 37 -20.51 -26.13 15.24
N ARG A 38 -21.46 -25.76 14.37
CA ARG A 38 -21.48 -26.09 12.94
C ARG A 38 -22.09 -24.95 12.14
N ALA A 39 -21.71 -24.82 10.88
CA ALA A 39 -22.33 -23.89 9.94
C ALA A 39 -22.41 -24.49 8.52
N ARG A 40 -23.42 -24.09 7.75
CA ARG A 40 -23.46 -24.33 6.30
C ARG A 40 -22.52 -23.34 5.62
N VAL A 41 -21.60 -23.81 4.79
CA VAL A 41 -20.62 -22.94 4.11
C VAL A 41 -21.35 -21.99 3.18
N ILE A 42 -20.90 -20.73 3.17
CA ILE A 42 -21.35 -19.71 2.23
C ILE A 42 -20.25 -19.49 1.20
N ASP A 43 -20.59 -19.69 -0.07
CA ASP A 43 -19.71 -19.40 -1.21
C ASP A 43 -20.04 -18.03 -1.80
N GLY A 44 -19.02 -17.33 -2.31
CA GLY A 44 -19.14 -16.00 -2.92
C GLY A 44 -18.83 -14.85 -1.97
N ASP A 45 -19.29 -13.64 -2.33
CA ASP A 45 -19.08 -12.42 -1.56
C ASP A 45 -20.23 -12.21 -0.56
N VAL A 46 -19.93 -12.28 0.73
CA VAL A 46 -20.91 -12.12 1.82
C VAL A 46 -21.52 -10.72 1.92
N LEU A 47 -20.90 -9.71 1.31
CA LEU A 47 -21.45 -8.36 1.15
C LEU A 47 -22.09 -8.13 -0.24
N GLY A 48 -21.93 -9.10 -1.14
CA GLY A 48 -22.42 -9.09 -2.51
C GLY A 48 -23.19 -10.36 -2.84
N MET A 49 -22.89 -10.96 -4.00
CA MET A 49 -23.53 -12.20 -4.43
C MET A 49 -22.92 -13.40 -3.69
N HIS A 50 -23.77 -14.13 -2.96
CA HIS A 50 -23.37 -15.32 -2.20
C HIS A 50 -24.46 -16.38 -2.19
N HIS A 51 -24.06 -17.63 -1.95
CA HIS A 51 -24.94 -18.78 -1.86
C HIS A 51 -24.64 -19.60 -0.60
N VAL A 52 -25.66 -19.84 0.23
CA VAL A 52 -25.58 -20.80 1.34
C VAL A 52 -25.65 -22.21 0.76
N THR A 53 -24.56 -22.95 0.86
CA THR A 53 -24.44 -24.31 0.33
C THR A 53 -25.05 -25.34 1.29
N ASP A 54 -25.20 -26.58 0.83
CA ASP A 54 -25.54 -27.71 1.71
C ASP A 54 -24.34 -28.30 2.47
N ARG A 55 -23.13 -27.81 2.19
CA ARG A 55 -21.91 -28.29 2.85
C ARG A 55 -21.87 -27.78 4.28
N VAL A 56 -21.93 -28.69 5.26
CA VAL A 56 -21.82 -28.37 6.68
C VAL A 56 -20.38 -28.60 7.16
N VAL A 57 -19.84 -27.63 7.91
CA VAL A 57 -18.50 -27.71 8.50
C VAL A 57 -18.57 -27.43 10.00
N ASP A 58 -17.76 -28.17 10.76
CA ASP A 58 -17.61 -28.01 12.20
C ASP A 58 -16.78 -26.76 12.55
N ILE A 59 -17.33 -25.92 13.41
CA ILE A 59 -16.70 -24.72 13.94
C ILE A 59 -15.72 -25.11 15.03
N ARG A 60 -14.46 -24.67 14.90
CA ARG A 60 -13.46 -24.73 15.98
C ARG A 60 -13.43 -23.43 16.77
N THR A 61 -13.45 -22.28 16.09
CA THR A 61 -13.37 -20.96 16.73
C THR A 61 -14.15 -19.93 15.93
N LEU A 62 -15.03 -19.19 16.59
CA LEU A 62 -15.73 -18.05 16.00
C LEU A 62 -14.79 -16.84 15.94
N LEU A 63 -14.77 -16.17 14.79
CA LEU A 63 -13.96 -14.99 14.52
C LEU A 63 -14.88 -13.75 14.44
N SER A 64 -14.31 -12.55 14.27
CA SER A 64 -15.11 -11.39 13.89
C SER A 64 -15.95 -11.71 12.63
N PRO A 65 -17.26 -11.38 12.60
CA PRO A 65 -18.16 -11.81 11.53
C PRO A 65 -17.77 -11.39 10.13
N LEU A 66 -16.98 -10.32 10.00
CA LEU A 66 -16.34 -9.90 8.76
C LEU A 66 -14.82 -9.89 8.93
N ALA A 67 -14.12 -10.27 7.86
CA ALA A 67 -12.68 -10.05 7.76
C ALA A 67 -12.37 -8.54 7.77
N PRO A 68 -11.21 -8.09 8.28
CA PRO A 68 -10.85 -6.66 8.31
C PRO A 68 -10.95 -5.97 6.96
N SER A 69 -10.66 -6.67 5.86
CA SER A 69 -10.76 -6.15 4.48
C SER A 69 -12.19 -5.90 4.00
N HIS A 70 -13.20 -6.45 4.68
CA HIS A 70 -14.62 -6.28 4.36
C HIS A 70 -15.29 -5.22 5.25
N VAL A 71 -14.57 -4.64 6.19
CA VAL A 71 -15.10 -3.56 7.03
C VAL A 71 -14.76 -2.22 6.39
N GLY A 72 -15.77 -1.37 6.20
CA GLY A 72 -15.61 0.01 5.76
C GLY A 72 -15.27 0.93 6.94
N THR A 73 -16.21 1.79 7.31
CA THR A 73 -16.13 2.71 8.44
C THR A 73 -16.78 2.12 9.69
N VAL A 74 -16.22 2.45 10.87
CA VAL A 74 -16.83 2.15 12.17
C VAL A 74 -17.35 3.45 12.76
N ARG A 75 -18.66 3.64 12.64
CA ARG A 75 -19.39 4.82 13.13
C ARG A 75 -20.06 4.48 14.45
N CYS A 76 -20.12 5.44 15.36
CA CYS A 76 -20.64 5.22 16.69
C CYS A 76 -21.54 6.37 17.13
N LEU A 77 -22.57 6.05 17.90
CA LEU A 77 -23.47 7.02 18.50
C LEU A 77 -23.22 7.13 20.00
N GLY A 78 -22.94 8.34 20.44
CA GLY A 78 -22.84 8.69 21.84
C GLY A 78 -24.20 9.01 22.46
N LEU A 79 -24.39 8.62 23.74
CA LEU A 79 -25.55 9.01 24.55
C LEU A 79 -26.91 8.74 23.89
N ASN A 80 -27.03 7.63 23.17
CA ASN A 80 -28.21 7.33 22.36
C ASN A 80 -29.33 6.58 23.12
N TYR A 81 -29.23 6.44 24.45
CA TYR A 81 -30.27 5.77 25.25
C TYR A 81 -30.81 6.71 26.32
N ALA A 82 -32.14 6.77 26.42
CA ALA A 82 -32.82 7.71 27.32
C ALA A 82 -32.55 7.41 28.80
N ASP A 83 -32.42 6.14 29.17
CA ASP A 83 -32.08 5.71 30.52
C ASP A 83 -30.62 6.00 30.87
N HIS A 84 -29.69 5.79 29.94
CA HIS A 84 -28.28 6.12 30.13
C HIS A 84 -28.03 7.64 30.27
N ALA A 85 -28.73 8.46 29.49
CA ALA A 85 -28.70 9.92 29.65
C ALA A 85 -29.19 10.34 31.04
N LYS A 86 -30.28 9.72 31.53
CA LYS A 86 -30.79 9.96 32.88
C LYS A 86 -29.79 9.54 33.96
N GLU A 87 -29.18 8.38 33.82
CA GLU A 87 -28.19 7.82 34.77
C GLU A 87 -26.96 8.72 34.93
N THR A 88 -26.47 9.29 33.83
CA THR A 88 -25.28 10.16 33.82
C THR A 88 -25.59 11.63 34.09
N GLY A 89 -26.86 11.98 34.31
CA GLY A 89 -27.30 13.37 34.50
C GLY A 89 -27.13 14.26 33.26
N MET A 90 -26.95 13.66 32.08
CA MET A 90 -26.76 14.40 30.83
C MET A 90 -28.11 14.62 30.12
N PRO A 91 -28.35 15.80 29.52
CA PRO A 91 -29.58 16.06 28.79
C PRO A 91 -29.66 15.16 27.55
N LYS A 92 -30.89 14.75 27.18
CA LYS A 92 -31.11 14.01 25.94
C LYS A 92 -30.63 14.85 24.75
N PRO A 93 -29.74 14.33 23.90
CA PRO A 93 -29.21 15.11 22.78
C PRO A 93 -30.31 15.42 21.77
N ARG A 94 -30.29 16.65 21.21
CA ARG A 94 -31.23 17.07 20.15
C ARG A 94 -30.89 16.46 18.79
N PHE A 95 -29.60 16.20 18.56
CA PHE A 95 -29.06 15.55 17.36
C PHE A 95 -28.10 14.43 17.76
N PRO A 96 -27.93 13.37 16.94
CA PRO A 96 -27.00 12.29 17.26
C PRO A 96 -25.58 12.81 17.56
N VAL A 97 -24.99 12.38 18.68
CA VAL A 97 -23.58 12.62 18.98
C VAL A 97 -22.77 11.56 18.24
N LEU A 98 -21.93 11.97 17.31
CA LEU A 98 -21.24 11.04 16.40
C LEU A 98 -19.73 11.03 16.65
N PHE A 99 -19.15 9.84 16.57
CA PHE A 99 -17.69 9.67 16.54
C PHE A 99 -17.32 8.44 15.69
N TYR A 100 -16.05 8.36 15.30
CA TYR A 100 -15.50 7.22 14.58
C TYR A 100 -14.55 6.43 15.46
N LYS A 101 -14.50 5.12 15.25
CA LYS A 101 -13.40 4.26 15.69
C LYS A 101 -12.55 3.84 14.48
N PRO A 102 -11.21 3.74 14.62
CA PRO A 102 -10.39 3.12 13.60
C PRO A 102 -10.70 1.62 13.51
N ALA A 103 -10.49 1.02 12.34
CA ALA A 103 -10.68 -0.41 12.15
C ALA A 103 -9.82 -1.27 13.11
N THR A 104 -8.69 -0.74 13.60
CA THR A 104 -7.83 -1.42 14.59
C THR A 104 -8.50 -1.58 15.96
N ALA A 105 -9.54 -0.81 16.27
CA ALA A 105 -10.32 -1.00 17.48
C ALA A 105 -11.15 -2.29 17.44
N LEU A 106 -11.51 -2.81 16.27
CA LEU A 106 -12.32 -4.02 16.17
C LEU A 106 -11.55 -5.26 16.61
N SER A 107 -12.22 -6.13 17.36
CA SER A 107 -11.70 -7.44 17.76
C SER A 107 -12.81 -8.51 17.73
N GLY A 108 -12.40 -9.77 17.81
CA GLY A 108 -13.29 -10.92 17.75
C GLY A 108 -14.16 -11.12 19.00
N PRO A 109 -15.20 -11.96 18.88
CA PRO A 109 -16.16 -12.20 19.95
C PRO A 109 -15.58 -12.90 21.18
N ALA A 110 -14.37 -13.45 21.08
CA ALA A 110 -13.66 -14.14 22.16
C ALA A 110 -12.21 -13.63 22.35
N ASP A 111 -11.84 -12.53 21.68
CA ASP A 111 -10.49 -11.97 21.78
C ASP A 111 -10.27 -11.25 23.13
N LEU A 112 -9.02 -10.93 23.45
CA LEU A 112 -8.72 -10.10 24.62
C LEU A 112 -9.10 -8.63 24.36
N ILE A 113 -9.43 -7.90 25.43
CA ILE A 113 -9.47 -6.42 25.42
C ILE A 113 -8.11 -5.93 25.96
N PRO A 114 -7.16 -5.54 25.10
CA PRO A 114 -5.85 -5.11 25.57
C PRO A 114 -5.93 -3.66 26.10
N VAL A 115 -5.46 -3.44 27.32
CA VAL A 115 -5.42 -2.11 27.94
C VAL A 115 -4.00 -1.59 27.89
N HIS A 116 -3.77 -0.56 27.07
CA HIS A 116 -2.45 0.08 26.93
C HIS A 116 -2.03 0.74 28.25
N PRO A 117 -0.73 0.78 28.63
CA PRO A 117 -0.27 1.40 29.87
C PRO A 117 -0.84 2.80 30.16
N MET A 118 -0.93 3.65 29.13
CA MET A 118 -1.53 4.99 29.23
C MET A 118 -3.00 5.00 29.68
N ALA A 119 -3.73 3.92 29.41
CA ALA A 119 -5.12 3.73 29.80
C ALA A 119 -5.27 2.84 31.05
N GLN A 120 -4.17 2.57 31.76
CA GLN A 120 -4.17 1.92 33.08
C GLN A 120 -4.02 2.93 34.21
N GLU A 121 -3.64 4.16 33.89
CA GLU A 121 -3.49 5.25 34.85
C GLU A 121 -4.88 5.83 35.17
N GLY A 122 -5.19 5.92 36.47
CA GLY A 122 -6.49 6.40 36.94
C GLY A 122 -7.60 5.34 36.90
N SER A 123 -8.84 5.82 37.02
CA SER A 123 -10.05 5.01 36.91
C SER A 123 -10.85 5.47 35.70
N GLY A 124 -11.63 4.58 35.10
CA GLY A 124 -12.48 4.97 33.97
C GLY A 124 -12.62 3.95 32.85
N LEU A 125 -11.95 2.80 32.91
CA LEU A 125 -12.14 1.73 31.95
C LEU A 125 -13.54 1.12 32.13
N ASP A 126 -14.35 1.16 31.07
CA ASP A 126 -15.78 0.91 31.12
C ASP A 126 -16.25 0.01 29.96
N TYR A 127 -17.39 -0.64 30.14
CA TYR A 127 -18.05 -1.53 29.18
C TYR A 127 -19.34 -0.92 28.66
N GLU A 128 -19.65 -1.18 27.40
CA GLU A 128 -20.87 -0.66 26.77
C GLU A 128 -21.40 -1.69 25.77
N CYS A 129 -22.44 -2.43 26.15
CA CYS A 129 -23.09 -3.36 25.22
C CYS A 129 -23.93 -2.58 24.21
N GLU A 130 -23.65 -2.79 22.92
CA GLU A 130 -24.31 -2.08 21.84
C GLU A 130 -24.83 -3.02 20.75
N LEU A 131 -25.96 -2.61 20.16
CA LEU A 131 -26.41 -3.18 18.89
C LEU A 131 -25.54 -2.58 17.78
N VAL A 132 -24.89 -3.44 17.00
CA VAL A 132 -24.09 -3.05 15.83
C VAL A 132 -24.91 -3.33 14.59
N VAL A 133 -25.18 -2.28 13.81
CA VAL A 133 -25.84 -2.39 12.51
C VAL A 133 -24.77 -2.58 11.44
N VAL A 134 -24.93 -3.59 10.59
CA VAL A 134 -24.03 -3.83 9.46
C VAL A 134 -24.72 -3.43 8.17
N MET A 135 -24.15 -2.49 7.45
CA MET A 135 -24.68 -2.05 6.16
C MET A 135 -24.39 -3.11 5.09
N GLY A 136 -25.39 -3.43 4.26
CA GLY A 136 -25.28 -4.42 3.19
C GLY A 136 -25.44 -3.84 1.79
N LYS A 137 -25.85 -2.58 1.69
CA LYS A 137 -26.04 -1.86 0.42
C LYS A 137 -25.55 -0.43 0.56
N GLN A 138 -25.10 0.14 -0.54
CA GLN A 138 -24.80 1.56 -0.64
C GLN A 138 -26.06 2.38 -0.30
N CYS A 139 -25.96 3.26 0.69
CA CYS A 139 -27.07 4.04 1.23
C CYS A 139 -26.69 5.52 1.28
N LYS A 140 -27.45 6.37 0.59
CA LYS A 140 -27.22 7.81 0.50
C LYS A 140 -28.56 8.55 0.47
N ASP A 141 -28.68 9.61 1.26
CA ASP A 141 -29.85 10.50 1.35
C ASP A 141 -31.18 9.73 1.50
N VAL A 142 -31.17 8.64 2.28
CA VAL A 142 -32.31 7.73 2.43
C VAL A 142 -33.32 8.26 3.44
N VAL A 143 -34.60 8.17 3.09
CA VAL A 143 -35.71 8.46 4.01
C VAL A 143 -35.87 7.37 5.07
N GLU A 144 -36.27 7.76 6.28
CA GLU A 144 -36.37 6.88 7.47
C GLU A 144 -37.13 5.57 7.20
N GLY A 145 -38.25 5.63 6.47
CA GLY A 145 -39.07 4.45 6.16
C GLY A 145 -38.32 3.34 5.41
N LYS A 146 -37.33 3.71 4.57
CA LYS A 146 -36.56 2.79 3.72
C LYS A 146 -35.21 2.38 4.33
N ALA A 147 -34.81 2.97 5.45
CA ALA A 147 -33.48 2.79 6.03
C ALA A 147 -33.08 1.32 6.24
N LEU A 148 -33.98 0.46 6.74
CA LEU A 148 -33.66 -0.94 6.99
C LEU A 148 -33.45 -1.76 5.70
N GLU A 149 -33.87 -1.27 4.53
CA GLU A 149 -33.67 -1.97 3.26
C GLU A 149 -32.20 -2.13 2.88
N TYR A 150 -31.35 -1.26 3.43
CA TYR A 150 -29.92 -1.19 3.21
C TYR A 150 -29.09 -1.96 4.24
N VAL A 151 -29.74 -2.49 5.30
CA VAL A 151 -29.09 -3.23 6.36
C VAL A 151 -28.91 -4.70 5.94
N LEU A 152 -27.68 -5.20 6.11
CA LEU A 152 -27.35 -6.62 5.97
C LEU A 152 -27.94 -7.40 7.15
N GLY A 153 -27.62 -6.94 8.36
CA GLY A 153 -28.06 -7.54 9.60
C GLY A 153 -27.52 -6.81 10.82
N TYR A 154 -27.60 -7.49 11.96
CA TYR A 154 -27.26 -6.96 13.27
C TYR A 154 -26.30 -7.88 14.01
N ALA A 155 -25.38 -7.29 14.77
CA ALA A 155 -24.44 -7.98 15.64
C ALA A 155 -24.46 -7.36 17.05
N VAL A 156 -23.85 -8.03 18.03
CA VAL A 156 -23.54 -7.42 19.32
C VAL A 156 -22.11 -6.90 19.31
N GLY A 157 -21.88 -5.77 19.96
CA GLY A 157 -20.56 -5.18 20.17
C GLY A 157 -20.38 -4.67 21.59
N ASN A 158 -19.12 -4.56 22.01
CA ASN A 158 -18.71 -3.91 23.24
C ASN A 158 -17.93 -2.63 22.90
N ASP A 159 -18.52 -1.45 23.09
CA ASP A 159 -17.83 -0.16 22.94
C ASP A 159 -17.01 0.15 24.21
N VAL A 160 -15.80 -0.38 24.28
CA VAL A 160 -14.94 -0.15 25.45
C VAL A 160 -14.50 1.32 25.49
N SER A 161 -14.60 1.90 26.68
CA SER A 161 -14.30 3.31 26.93
C SER A 161 -13.28 3.47 28.04
N HIS A 162 -12.51 4.55 27.97
CA HIS A 162 -11.85 5.14 29.11
C HIS A 162 -12.42 6.53 29.34
N ARG A 163 -13.23 6.66 30.40
CA ARG A 163 -14.08 7.83 30.64
C ARG A 163 -13.31 9.14 30.84
N ASP A 164 -12.16 9.09 31.50
CA ASP A 164 -11.30 10.28 31.61
C ASP A 164 -10.74 10.72 30.26
N TRP A 165 -10.25 9.78 29.43
CA TRP A 165 -9.77 10.07 28.08
C TRP A 165 -10.90 10.49 27.12
N GLN A 166 -12.14 10.04 27.38
CA GLN A 166 -13.32 10.44 26.63
C GLN A 166 -13.75 11.87 26.96
N ILE A 167 -13.88 12.19 28.25
CA ILE A 167 -14.53 13.44 28.71
C ILE A 167 -13.51 14.54 29.00
N LYS A 168 -12.45 14.23 29.75
CA LYS A 168 -11.50 15.23 30.27
C LYS A 168 -10.39 15.51 29.27
N HIS A 169 -9.84 14.48 28.63
CA HIS A 169 -8.69 14.61 27.74
C HIS A 169 -9.04 14.59 26.24
N GLY A 170 -10.31 14.35 25.90
CA GLY A 170 -10.76 14.19 24.51
C GLY A 170 -10.98 15.50 23.73
N GLY A 171 -10.83 16.68 24.35
CA GLY A 171 -11.03 17.97 23.68
C GLY A 171 -12.44 18.17 23.12
N GLY A 172 -13.45 17.54 23.74
CA GLY A 172 -14.84 17.51 23.26
C GLY A 172 -15.13 16.43 22.22
N GLN A 173 -14.12 15.72 21.71
CA GLN A 173 -14.27 14.57 20.81
C GLN A 173 -14.16 13.24 21.58
N TRP A 174 -15.00 12.27 21.24
CA TRP A 174 -15.14 11.05 22.05
C TRP A 174 -14.22 9.92 21.57
N SER A 175 -13.71 10.00 20.35
CA SER A 175 -12.91 8.95 19.72
C SER A 175 -11.67 8.60 20.54
N HIS A 176 -10.95 9.57 21.11
CA HIS A 176 -9.67 9.30 21.77
C HIS A 176 -9.78 8.33 22.96
N GLY A 177 -10.81 8.50 23.80
CA GLY A 177 -11.09 7.59 24.91
C GLY A 177 -11.75 6.26 24.52
N LYS A 178 -12.03 6.02 23.24
CA LYS A 178 -12.83 4.87 22.77
C LYS A 178 -12.15 4.05 21.68
N SER A 179 -11.05 4.56 21.10
CA SER A 179 -10.48 4.08 19.84
C SER A 179 -9.17 3.28 19.98
N PHE A 180 -8.82 2.83 21.17
CA PHE A 180 -7.63 1.99 21.34
C PHE A 180 -7.81 0.64 20.62
N ASP A 181 -6.69 0.01 20.25
CA ASP A 181 -6.71 -1.27 19.56
C ASP A 181 -7.48 -2.33 20.37
N GLY A 182 -8.39 -3.07 19.72
CA GLY A 182 -9.21 -4.10 20.35
C GLY A 182 -10.31 -3.62 21.32
N TRP A 183 -10.64 -2.32 21.34
CA TRP A 183 -11.70 -1.74 22.20
C TRP A 183 -13.09 -1.69 21.56
N ALA A 184 -13.30 -2.44 20.47
CA ALA A 184 -14.59 -2.71 19.87
C ALA A 184 -14.75 -4.22 19.54
N PRO A 185 -14.69 -5.13 20.54
CA PRO A 185 -15.07 -6.52 20.31
C PRO A 185 -16.49 -6.62 19.76
N TRP A 186 -16.71 -7.47 18.75
CA TRP A 186 -18.02 -7.65 18.16
C TRP A 186 -18.22 -9.03 17.54
N GLY A 187 -19.47 -9.39 17.31
CA GLY A 187 -19.88 -10.66 16.73
C GLY A 187 -20.84 -11.42 17.65
N PRO A 188 -20.80 -12.76 17.71
CA PRO A 188 -20.02 -13.66 16.86
C PRO A 188 -20.64 -13.86 15.47
N ALA A 189 -21.84 -13.33 15.24
CA ALA A 189 -22.54 -13.43 13.96
C ALA A 189 -23.15 -12.08 13.54
N ILE A 190 -23.40 -11.95 12.25
CA ILE A 190 -24.35 -10.98 11.68
C ILE A 190 -25.66 -11.72 11.47
N VAL A 191 -26.68 -11.39 12.24
CA VAL A 191 -28.02 -11.96 12.09
C VAL A 191 -28.81 -11.11 11.12
N SER A 192 -29.29 -11.74 10.06
CA SER A 192 -29.91 -11.06 8.94
C SER A 192 -31.21 -10.36 9.35
N ARG A 193 -31.55 -9.30 8.60
CA ARG A 193 -32.80 -8.54 8.77
C ARG A 193 -34.07 -9.39 8.63
N HIS A 194 -34.03 -10.50 7.89
CA HIS A 194 -35.22 -11.36 7.77
C HIS A 194 -35.44 -12.24 9.01
N VAL A 195 -34.38 -12.50 9.80
CA VAL A 195 -34.48 -13.14 11.11
C VAL A 195 -34.86 -12.12 12.18
N ILE A 196 -34.20 -10.96 12.22
CA ILE A 196 -34.52 -9.85 13.13
C ILE A 196 -35.33 -8.81 12.37
N LYS A 197 -36.66 -8.98 12.39
CA LYS A 197 -37.60 -8.07 11.70
C LYS A 197 -37.67 -6.69 12.33
N ASP A 198 -37.59 -6.62 13.65
CA ASP A 198 -37.60 -5.38 14.40
C ASP A 198 -36.39 -5.30 15.36
N PRO A 199 -35.36 -4.49 15.04
CA PRO A 199 -34.19 -4.32 15.89
C PRO A 199 -34.45 -3.44 17.12
N HIS A 200 -35.68 -2.94 17.32
CA HIS A 200 -36.01 -2.04 18.43
C HIS A 200 -36.61 -2.73 19.64
N ILE A 201 -36.83 -4.04 19.63
CA ILE A 201 -37.43 -4.78 20.75
C ILE A 201 -36.51 -5.88 21.31
N LEU A 202 -35.20 -5.70 21.17
CA LEU A 202 -34.21 -6.68 21.61
C LEU A 202 -33.76 -6.39 23.03
N ASN A 203 -33.77 -7.41 23.88
CA ASN A 203 -33.14 -7.33 25.20
C ASN A 203 -31.62 -7.32 25.04
N ILE A 204 -30.97 -6.39 25.75
CA ILE A 204 -29.53 -6.12 25.68
C ILE A 204 -28.95 -6.12 27.09
N TRP A 205 -27.80 -6.75 27.30
CA TRP A 205 -27.25 -6.95 28.64
C TRP A 205 -25.74 -7.09 28.64
N THR A 206 -25.15 -6.83 29.81
CA THR A 206 -23.72 -7.01 30.08
C THR A 206 -23.54 -7.76 31.40
N LYS A 207 -22.58 -8.67 31.46
CA LYS A 207 -22.03 -9.22 32.69
C LYS A 207 -20.55 -8.88 32.81
N VAL A 208 -20.12 -8.64 34.04
CA VAL A 208 -18.70 -8.56 34.39
C VAL A 208 -18.45 -9.59 35.48
N ASN A 209 -17.55 -10.54 35.23
CA ASN A 209 -17.27 -11.67 36.12
C ASN A 209 -18.56 -12.39 36.55
N ASP A 210 -19.36 -12.81 35.55
CA ASP A 210 -20.67 -13.48 35.68
C ASP A 210 -21.78 -12.68 36.38
N LYS A 211 -21.47 -11.52 36.97
CA LYS A 211 -22.47 -10.63 37.57
C LYS A 211 -23.10 -9.77 36.48
N LYS A 212 -24.42 -9.88 36.31
CA LYS A 212 -25.18 -9.00 35.41
C LYS A 212 -25.11 -7.55 35.91
N VAL A 213 -24.62 -6.66 35.05
CA VAL A 213 -24.40 -5.23 35.35
C VAL A 213 -25.26 -4.30 34.51
N GLN A 214 -25.60 -4.70 33.28
CA GLN A 214 -26.59 -4.03 32.44
C GLN A 214 -27.71 -5.00 32.05
N ASN A 215 -28.93 -4.49 31.97
CA ASN A 215 -30.12 -5.24 31.53
C ASN A 215 -31.17 -4.25 30.98
N GLY A 216 -31.03 -3.91 29.71
CA GLY A 216 -31.87 -2.93 29.02
C GLY A 216 -32.58 -3.50 27.80
N THR A 217 -33.13 -2.59 27.00
CA THR A 217 -33.82 -2.90 25.75
C THR A 217 -33.52 -1.85 24.70
N THR A 218 -33.32 -2.28 23.45
CA THR A 218 -33.09 -1.38 22.30
C THR A 218 -34.25 -0.41 22.03
N ALA A 219 -35.41 -0.60 22.67
CA ALA A 219 -36.57 0.30 22.53
C ALA A 219 -36.30 1.68 23.14
N HIS A 220 -35.31 1.78 24.05
CA HIS A 220 -34.96 3.02 24.73
C HIS A 220 -34.00 3.91 23.93
N MET A 221 -33.65 3.52 22.68
CA MET A 221 -32.85 4.36 21.80
C MET A 221 -33.57 5.69 21.51
N ILE A 222 -32.87 6.80 21.73
CA ILE A 222 -33.34 8.16 21.40
C ILE A 222 -33.44 8.32 19.88
N PHE A 223 -32.39 7.90 19.17
CA PHE A 223 -32.33 7.80 17.72
C PHE A 223 -32.29 6.31 17.34
N ASN A 224 -33.46 5.80 16.94
CA ASN A 224 -33.59 4.42 16.48
C ASN A 224 -32.75 4.18 15.20
N VAL A 225 -32.45 2.93 14.87
CA VAL A 225 -31.68 2.51 13.67
C VAL A 225 -32.15 3.20 12.39
N ARG A 226 -33.47 3.34 12.17
CA ARG A 226 -34.02 3.99 10.96
C ARG A 226 -33.63 5.46 10.90
N LYS A 227 -33.86 6.21 11.98
CA LYS A 227 -33.48 7.63 12.13
C LYS A 227 -31.99 7.81 11.99
N THR A 228 -31.21 6.94 12.62
CA THR A 228 -29.75 6.97 12.58
C THR A 228 -29.22 6.79 11.17
N ILE A 229 -29.65 5.77 10.43
CA ILE A 229 -29.24 5.56 9.03
C ILE A 229 -29.69 6.74 8.15
N ALA A 230 -30.95 7.17 8.27
CA ALA A 230 -31.46 8.30 7.50
C ALA A 230 -30.67 9.58 7.76
N PHE A 231 -30.29 9.84 9.01
CA PHE A 231 -29.45 10.98 9.38
C PHE A 231 -28.03 10.83 8.84
N LEU A 232 -27.38 9.70 9.08
CA LEU A 232 -26.00 9.44 8.67
C LEU A 232 -25.80 9.40 7.16
N SER A 233 -26.85 9.04 6.40
CA SER A 233 -26.79 8.99 4.94
C SER A 233 -26.94 10.37 4.28
N ARG A 234 -27.27 11.44 5.03
CA ARG A 234 -27.43 12.79 4.47
C ARG A 234 -26.09 13.39 4.12
N GLY A 235 -25.85 13.62 2.83
CA GLY A 235 -24.58 14.17 2.33
C GLY A 235 -23.38 13.23 2.48
N VAL A 236 -23.56 12.01 3.00
CA VAL A 236 -22.51 11.02 3.20
C VAL A 236 -23.03 9.65 2.77
N THR A 237 -22.26 8.93 1.95
CA THR A 237 -22.64 7.59 1.51
C THR A 237 -22.19 6.56 2.55
N LEU A 238 -23.11 5.71 3.01
CA LEU A 238 -22.79 4.51 3.79
C LEU A 238 -22.57 3.34 2.82
N MET A 239 -21.48 2.62 2.97
CA MET A 239 -21.06 1.52 2.09
C MET A 239 -21.39 0.15 2.69
N PRO A 240 -21.57 -0.90 1.87
CA PRO A 240 -21.60 -2.27 2.38
C PRO A 240 -20.36 -2.56 3.24
N GLY A 241 -20.56 -3.17 4.41
CA GLY A 241 -19.49 -3.42 5.39
C GLY A 241 -19.23 -2.28 6.37
N ASP A 242 -19.89 -1.11 6.23
CA ASP A 242 -19.90 -0.10 7.28
C ASP A 242 -20.61 -0.64 8.54
N LEU A 243 -20.03 -0.35 9.70
CA LEU A 243 -20.56 -0.72 11.01
C LEU A 243 -21.07 0.52 11.74
N ILE A 244 -22.26 0.41 12.35
CA ILE A 244 -22.84 1.48 13.17
C ILE A 244 -23.12 0.93 14.57
N PHE A 245 -22.31 1.35 15.52
CA PHE A 245 -22.48 1.18 16.96
C PHE A 245 -23.51 2.20 17.45
N THR A 246 -24.57 1.73 18.10
CA THR A 246 -25.80 2.50 18.31
C THR A 246 -25.96 3.08 19.71
N GLY A 247 -24.95 2.99 20.57
CA GLY A 247 -25.02 3.36 21.97
C GLY A 247 -25.44 2.21 22.89
N THR A 248 -25.33 2.47 24.19
CA THR A 248 -25.56 1.50 25.28
C THR A 248 -26.65 1.98 26.24
N PRO A 249 -27.46 1.08 26.83
CA PRO A 249 -28.42 1.42 27.89
C PRO A 249 -27.72 1.76 29.22
N ALA A 250 -28.51 2.18 30.22
CA ALA A 250 -28.03 2.41 31.57
C ALA A 250 -27.36 1.17 32.22
N GLY A 251 -26.54 1.42 33.25
CA GLY A 251 -25.85 0.39 34.04
C GLY A 251 -24.36 0.24 33.71
N VAL A 252 -23.78 1.18 32.96
CA VAL A 252 -22.34 1.25 32.71
C VAL A 252 -21.60 1.61 34.01
N GLY A 253 -20.30 1.32 34.09
CA GLY A 253 -19.48 1.54 35.27
C GLY A 253 -19.54 2.96 35.84
N MET A 254 -19.53 3.97 34.96
CA MET A 254 -19.64 5.39 35.33
C MET A 254 -20.95 5.75 36.04
N GLY A 255 -22.06 5.10 35.67
CA GLY A 255 -23.39 5.44 36.14
C GLY A 255 -23.79 4.81 37.46
N ARG A 256 -22.94 3.94 38.01
CA ARG A 256 -23.21 3.22 39.26
C ARG A 256 -22.79 4.03 40.48
N THR A 257 -23.41 3.72 41.61
CA THR A 257 -23.04 4.26 42.93
C THR A 257 -22.77 3.11 43.91
N PRO A 258 -21.50 2.89 44.32
CA PRO A 258 -20.29 3.54 43.80
C PRO A 258 -19.99 3.17 42.34
N GLN A 259 -19.19 3.99 41.66
CA GLN A 259 -18.73 3.70 40.29
C GLN A 259 -17.93 2.40 40.26
N SER A 260 -18.02 1.68 39.15
CA SER A 260 -17.43 0.34 39.00
C SER A 260 -16.67 0.23 37.69
N TRP A 261 -15.34 0.21 37.76
CA TRP A 261 -14.46 0.18 36.59
C TRP A 261 -13.91 -1.22 36.33
N LEU A 262 -13.58 -1.50 35.07
CA LEU A 262 -12.95 -2.74 34.64
C LEU A 262 -11.49 -2.81 35.10
N ASN A 263 -11.08 -3.98 35.57
CA ASN A 263 -9.74 -4.29 36.04
C ASN A 263 -9.08 -5.37 35.20
N HIS A 264 -7.77 -5.58 35.43
CA HIS A 264 -7.05 -6.70 34.83
C HIS A 264 -7.74 -8.03 35.15
N CYS A 265 -7.85 -8.90 34.14
CA CYS A 265 -8.51 -10.21 34.20
C CYS A 265 -10.04 -10.20 34.38
N ASP A 266 -10.69 -9.04 34.39
CA ASP A 266 -12.15 -9.02 34.35
C ASP A 266 -12.65 -9.66 33.05
N THR A 267 -13.66 -10.50 33.15
CA THR A 267 -14.36 -11.10 32.00
C THR A 267 -15.61 -10.29 31.72
N VAL A 268 -15.72 -9.72 30.53
CA VAL A 268 -16.88 -8.96 30.08
C VAL A 268 -17.64 -9.78 29.06
N GLU A 269 -18.89 -10.12 29.37
CA GLU A 269 -19.82 -10.75 28.44
C GLU A 269 -20.91 -9.75 28.07
N VAL A 270 -20.96 -9.33 26.81
CA VAL A 270 -22.03 -8.49 26.25
C VAL A 270 -22.96 -9.37 25.40
N GLY A 271 -24.27 -9.16 25.47
CA GLY A 271 -25.20 -10.00 24.75
C GLY A 271 -26.49 -9.31 24.33
N ILE A 272 -26.99 -9.73 23.17
CA ILE A 272 -28.27 -9.28 22.62
C ILE A 272 -29.13 -10.48 22.27
N GLN A 273 -30.39 -10.40 22.68
CA GLN A 273 -31.41 -11.40 22.36
C GLN A 273 -31.47 -11.65 20.85
N ASN A 274 -31.58 -12.93 20.47
CA ASN A 274 -31.68 -13.37 19.07
C ASN A 274 -30.43 -13.16 18.19
N ILE A 275 -29.35 -12.60 18.75
CA ILE A 275 -28.05 -12.45 18.09
C ILE A 275 -27.03 -13.39 18.73
N GLY A 276 -26.72 -13.16 20.00
CA GLY A 276 -25.72 -13.92 20.73
C GLY A 276 -24.94 -13.07 21.73
N SER A 277 -23.77 -13.55 22.13
CA SER A 277 -22.88 -12.84 23.06
C SER A 277 -21.42 -12.83 22.63
N CYS A 278 -20.70 -11.77 23.01
CA CYS A 278 -19.24 -11.66 22.96
C CYS A 278 -18.72 -11.73 24.38
N THR A 279 -17.72 -12.58 24.64
CA THR A 279 -17.08 -12.74 25.94
C THR A 279 -15.59 -12.47 25.80
N ASN A 280 -15.13 -11.38 26.39
CA ASN A 280 -13.75 -10.92 26.25
C ASN A 280 -13.10 -10.73 27.62
N ILE A 281 -11.81 -11.03 27.74
CA ILE A 281 -11.04 -10.85 28.98
C ILE A 281 -10.22 -9.57 28.89
N VAL A 282 -10.31 -8.71 29.90
CA VAL A 282 -9.54 -7.48 30.02
C VAL A 282 -8.09 -7.80 30.35
N LYS A 283 -7.16 -7.33 29.52
CA LYS A 283 -5.73 -7.59 29.67
C LYS A 283 -4.92 -6.31 29.70
N PHE A 284 -4.54 -5.88 30.90
CA PHE A 284 -3.57 -4.81 31.10
C PHE A 284 -2.20 -5.25 30.57
N LEU A 285 -1.70 -4.49 29.61
CA LEU A 285 -0.42 -4.73 28.97
C LEU A 285 0.71 -4.15 29.83
N LYS A 286 1.75 -4.94 30.11
CA LYS A 286 2.90 -4.40 30.84
C LYS A 286 3.62 -3.33 30.00
N PRO A 287 4.13 -2.25 30.63
CA PRO A 287 5.12 -1.40 29.99
C PRO A 287 6.27 -2.28 29.52
N LYS A 288 6.59 -2.24 28.23
CA LYS A 288 7.60 -3.14 27.65
C LYS A 288 8.96 -2.84 28.28
N SER A 289 9.54 -3.78 29.05
CA SER A 289 10.88 -3.63 29.60
C SER A 289 11.94 -3.60 28.47
N LYS A 290 13.13 -3.04 28.72
CA LYS A 290 14.24 -3.10 27.76
C LYS A 290 14.61 -4.56 27.41
N ALA A 291 14.48 -5.47 28.37
CA ALA A 291 14.71 -6.90 28.18
C ALA A 291 13.61 -7.54 27.32
N ASP A 292 12.34 -7.18 27.50
CA ASP A 292 11.23 -7.67 26.67
C ASP A 292 11.34 -7.17 25.23
N ARG A 293 11.85 -5.95 25.00
CA ARG A 293 12.13 -5.44 23.65
C ARG A 293 13.22 -6.25 22.95
N LYS A 294 14.29 -6.62 23.68
CA LYS A 294 15.37 -7.50 23.18
C LYS A 294 14.89 -8.95 22.99
N LYS A 295 14.12 -9.49 23.94
CA LYS A 295 13.55 -10.84 23.88
C LYS A 295 12.56 -10.98 22.75
N ARG A 296 11.71 -9.97 22.49
CA ARG A 296 10.79 -9.97 21.35
C ARG A 296 11.49 -9.72 20.01
N ALA A 297 12.62 -9.02 20.00
CA ALA A 297 13.49 -8.95 18.82
C ALA A 297 14.14 -10.31 18.52
N LYS A 298 14.50 -11.06 19.57
CA LYS A 298 15.05 -12.41 19.49
C LYS A 298 13.98 -13.47 19.16
N GLU A 299 12.84 -13.50 19.84
CA GLU A 299 11.68 -14.36 19.53
C GLU A 299 11.10 -14.06 18.13
N ARG A 300 11.18 -12.81 17.64
CA ARG A 300 10.86 -12.48 16.23
C ARG A 300 11.95 -12.94 15.26
N ALA A 301 13.20 -13.09 15.69
CA ALA A 301 14.25 -13.73 14.91
C ALA A 301 14.07 -15.27 14.91
N ASP A 302 13.71 -15.85 16.04
CA ASP A 302 13.52 -17.30 16.22
C ASP A 302 12.19 -17.79 15.58
N GLN A 303 11.10 -17.01 15.65
CA GLN A 303 9.85 -17.30 14.91
C GLN A 303 9.98 -17.07 13.40
N ARG A 304 10.95 -16.23 12.96
CA ARG A 304 11.33 -16.12 11.55
C ARG A 304 12.03 -17.39 11.06
N GLU A 305 12.78 -18.08 11.91
CA GLU A 305 13.39 -19.39 11.60
C GLU A 305 12.36 -20.54 11.64
N ALA A 306 11.45 -20.58 12.62
CA ALA A 306 10.49 -21.69 12.78
C ALA A 306 9.29 -21.67 11.80
N SER A 307 8.96 -20.52 11.19
CA SER A 307 7.85 -20.42 10.21
C SER A 307 8.27 -20.77 8.77
N HIS A 308 9.52 -21.19 8.55
CA HIS A 308 10.02 -21.71 7.28
C HIS A 308 9.61 -23.18 7.01
N SER A 309 8.87 -23.84 7.91
CA SER A 309 8.56 -25.28 7.83
C SER A 309 7.09 -25.65 8.08
N SER A 310 6.14 -25.12 7.31
CA SER A 310 4.90 -25.86 6.96
C SER A 310 4.15 -25.19 5.80
N PRO A 311 3.70 -25.96 4.78
CA PRO A 311 3.08 -25.41 3.59
C PRO A 311 1.58 -25.19 3.82
N MET A 312 1.11 -23.94 3.79
CA MET A 312 -0.32 -23.67 3.56
C MET A 312 -0.55 -23.51 2.08
N ALA A 313 -1.22 -24.50 1.49
CA ALA A 313 -1.74 -24.46 0.13
C ALA A 313 -2.77 -23.33 0.00
N ALA A 314 -2.45 -22.31 -0.78
CA ALA A 314 -3.39 -21.28 -1.21
C ALA A 314 -3.79 -21.58 -2.65
N SER A 315 -5.04 -22.03 -2.83
CA SER A 315 -5.69 -22.14 -4.14
C SER A 315 -5.99 -20.74 -4.68
N ALA A 316 -5.23 -20.31 -5.69
CA ALA A 316 -5.53 -19.11 -6.46
C ALA A 316 -6.55 -19.47 -7.57
N SER A 317 -7.79 -19.02 -7.44
CA SER A 317 -8.73 -19.00 -8.57
C SER A 317 -8.43 -17.75 -9.42
N ALA A 318 -7.79 -17.96 -10.57
CA ALA A 318 -7.60 -16.94 -11.57
C ALA A 318 -8.97 -16.53 -12.15
N SER A 319 -9.37 -15.27 -11.95
CA SER A 319 -10.46 -14.67 -12.72
C SER A 319 -9.86 -14.15 -14.04
N SER A 320 -10.33 -14.72 -15.14
CA SER A 320 -10.00 -14.35 -16.50
C SER A 320 -10.57 -12.95 -16.83
N GLY A 321 -9.75 -11.91 -16.65
CA GLY A 321 -9.93 -10.62 -17.28
C GLY A 321 -8.95 -10.49 -18.46
N ALA A 322 -9.43 -10.00 -19.61
CA ALA A 322 -8.63 -9.77 -20.82
C ALA A 322 -7.33 -8.98 -20.53
N PRO A 323 -6.23 -9.21 -21.28
CA PRO A 323 -4.91 -8.66 -20.96
C PRO A 323 -4.92 -7.12 -21.08
N PRO A 324 -4.28 -6.39 -20.15
CA PRO A 324 -4.10 -4.95 -20.28
C PRO A 324 -3.16 -4.64 -21.46
N ALA A 325 -3.29 -3.42 -22.01
CA ALA A 325 -2.56 -2.90 -23.16
C ALA A 325 -1.13 -3.46 -23.33
N SER A 326 -0.79 -3.87 -24.55
CA SER A 326 0.46 -4.58 -24.91
C SER A 326 1.70 -3.90 -24.31
N CYS A 327 2.22 -4.45 -23.22
CA CYS A 327 3.45 -3.98 -22.61
C CYS A 327 4.63 -4.63 -23.35
N SER A 328 5.33 -3.86 -24.20
CA SER A 328 6.50 -4.37 -24.92
C SER A 328 7.60 -4.80 -23.95
N HIS A 329 8.14 -6.01 -24.16
CA HIS A 329 9.25 -6.53 -23.36
C HIS A 329 10.44 -5.56 -23.38
N PRO A 330 11.06 -5.20 -22.23
CA PRO A 330 12.11 -4.19 -22.20
C PRO A 330 13.32 -4.48 -23.10
N LEU A 331 13.71 -5.75 -23.28
CA LEU A 331 14.80 -6.11 -24.21
C LEU A 331 14.53 -5.68 -25.66
N LYS A 332 13.27 -5.57 -26.12
CA LYS A 332 12.96 -4.99 -27.44
C LYS A 332 13.42 -3.55 -27.57
N ILE A 333 13.32 -2.80 -26.48
CA ILE A 333 13.72 -1.39 -26.41
C ILE A 333 15.25 -1.29 -26.44
N PHE A 334 15.95 -2.19 -25.72
CA PHE A 334 17.41 -2.32 -25.82
C PHE A 334 17.85 -2.65 -27.26
N ASP A 335 17.21 -3.62 -27.91
CA ASP A 335 17.54 -4.02 -29.28
C ASP A 335 17.24 -2.91 -30.29
N ALA A 336 16.15 -2.17 -30.11
CA ALA A 336 15.81 -1.04 -30.96
C ALA A 336 16.85 0.08 -30.84
N ALA A 337 17.28 0.42 -29.62
CA ALA A 337 18.33 1.40 -29.37
C ALA A 337 19.66 0.95 -29.99
N LYS A 338 20.04 -0.32 -29.80
CA LYS A 338 21.24 -0.92 -30.38
C LYS A 338 21.24 -0.88 -31.91
N ARG A 339 20.12 -1.24 -32.56
CA ARG A 339 19.99 -1.17 -34.03
C ARG A 339 20.12 0.25 -34.59
N GLN A 340 19.75 1.24 -33.80
CA GLN A 340 19.86 2.66 -34.15
C GLN A 340 21.24 3.26 -33.78
N ASP A 341 22.16 2.44 -33.25
CA ASP A 341 23.43 2.86 -32.66
C ASP A 341 23.27 4.05 -31.71
N ARG A 342 22.19 4.03 -30.92
CA ARG A 342 21.90 5.02 -29.88
C ARG A 342 21.84 4.36 -28.51
N PHE A 343 22.18 5.14 -27.50
CA PHE A 343 21.98 4.70 -26.12
C PHE A 343 20.49 4.58 -25.79
N LEU A 344 20.16 3.58 -24.97
CA LEU A 344 18.88 3.55 -24.27
C LEU A 344 18.89 4.63 -23.18
N TYR A 345 17.83 5.43 -23.10
CA TYR A 345 17.67 6.47 -22.10
C TYR A 345 16.63 6.07 -21.06
N ALA A 346 17.02 6.06 -19.79
CA ALA A 346 16.21 5.56 -18.69
C ALA A 346 15.97 6.59 -17.59
N CYS A 347 14.74 6.64 -17.08
CA CYS A 347 14.41 7.34 -15.84
C CYS A 347 14.68 6.44 -14.63
N ALA A 348 15.58 6.87 -13.76
CA ALA A 348 15.95 6.14 -12.55
C ALA A 348 14.80 6.01 -11.55
N PRO A 349 14.81 4.97 -10.71
CA PRO A 349 13.94 4.88 -9.56
C PRO A 349 14.34 5.93 -8.52
N MET A 350 13.39 6.78 -8.16
CA MET A 350 13.57 7.84 -7.17
C MET A 350 12.43 7.80 -6.17
N VAL A 351 12.76 7.49 -4.90
CA VAL A 351 11.77 7.43 -3.81
C VAL A 351 10.98 8.75 -3.80
N ARG A 352 9.65 8.64 -3.88
CA ARG A 352 8.67 9.74 -4.04
C ARG A 352 8.65 10.40 -5.44
N TYR A 353 9.78 10.65 -6.08
CA TYR A 353 9.85 11.54 -7.26
C TYR A 353 9.49 10.87 -8.60
N SER A 354 9.80 9.58 -8.81
CA SER A 354 9.51 8.93 -10.10
C SER A 354 8.08 8.36 -10.19
N LYS A 355 7.08 9.10 -9.68
CA LYS A 355 5.65 8.75 -9.81
C LYS A 355 5.13 9.02 -11.24
N LEU A 356 3.92 8.54 -11.54
CA LEU A 356 3.39 8.48 -12.92
C LEU A 356 3.45 9.82 -13.68
N ALA A 357 3.02 10.93 -13.07
CA ALA A 357 3.05 12.24 -13.72
C ALA A 357 4.46 12.64 -14.19
N PHE A 358 5.48 12.37 -13.37
CA PHE A 358 6.87 12.61 -13.74
C PHE A 358 7.36 11.65 -14.83
N ARG A 359 7.02 10.35 -14.72
CA ARG A 359 7.40 9.34 -15.73
C ARG A 359 6.78 9.62 -17.09
N GLN A 360 5.53 10.08 -17.16
CA GLN A 360 4.87 10.52 -18.39
C GLN A 360 5.57 11.75 -18.99
N THR A 361 5.96 12.69 -18.12
CA THR A 361 6.68 13.90 -18.55
C THR A 361 8.00 13.53 -19.21
N VAL A 362 8.88 12.81 -18.52
CA VAL A 362 10.21 12.46 -19.09
C VAL A 362 10.10 11.53 -20.30
N HIS A 363 9.07 10.68 -20.37
CA HIS A 363 8.82 9.83 -21.54
C HIS A 363 8.45 10.65 -22.79
N LYS A 364 7.65 11.72 -22.63
CA LYS A 364 7.38 12.69 -23.72
C LYS A 364 8.66 13.32 -24.26
N TYR A 365 9.71 13.43 -23.43
CA TYR A 365 10.99 14.00 -23.78
C TYR A 365 12.12 12.97 -23.96
N GLY A 366 11.79 11.81 -24.53
CA GLY A 366 12.81 10.89 -25.06
C GLY A 366 13.37 9.87 -24.06
N VAL A 367 12.77 9.72 -22.87
CA VAL A 367 13.05 8.54 -22.02
C VAL A 367 12.36 7.31 -22.60
N ASP A 368 13.13 6.27 -22.87
CA ASP A 368 12.63 5.00 -23.41
C ASP A 368 12.00 4.09 -22.33
N LEU A 369 12.61 4.04 -21.15
CA LEU A 369 12.25 3.11 -20.07
C LEU A 369 12.23 3.80 -18.70
N CYS A 370 11.16 3.57 -17.95
CA CYS A 370 10.87 4.32 -16.74
C CYS A 370 10.78 3.40 -15.51
N TRP A 371 11.45 3.74 -14.41
CA TRP A 371 11.32 3.01 -13.15
C TRP A 371 10.35 3.68 -12.18
N THR A 372 9.56 2.88 -11.47
CA THR A 372 8.77 3.35 -10.32
C THR A 372 9.69 3.88 -9.21
N PRO A 373 9.16 4.57 -8.18
CA PRO A 373 9.91 4.73 -6.94
C PRO A 373 10.32 3.35 -6.39
N MET A 374 11.36 3.29 -5.55
CA MET A 374 11.66 2.05 -4.83
C MET A 374 10.48 1.73 -3.89
N ILE A 375 9.80 0.62 -4.16
CA ILE A 375 8.66 0.13 -3.38
C ILE A 375 9.14 -0.95 -2.42
N LEU A 376 8.70 -0.96 -1.17
CA LEU A 376 9.01 -2.05 -0.25
C LEU A 376 8.15 -3.27 -0.58
N ALA A 377 8.76 -4.37 -1.04
CA ALA A 377 8.03 -5.58 -1.44
C ALA A 377 7.11 -6.11 -0.33
N LYS A 378 7.59 -6.04 0.91
CA LYS A 378 6.83 -6.40 2.10
C LYS A 378 5.53 -5.61 2.26
N GLU A 379 5.56 -4.30 2.09
CA GLU A 379 4.38 -3.44 2.25
C GLU A 379 3.45 -3.58 1.04
N PHE A 380 4.02 -3.69 -0.16
CA PHE A 380 3.29 -3.97 -1.39
C PHE A 380 2.48 -5.28 -1.33
N ASN A 381 3.05 -6.33 -0.73
CA ASN A 381 2.33 -7.58 -0.50
C ASN A 381 1.16 -7.43 0.49
N ARG A 382 1.35 -6.66 1.55
CA ARG A 382 0.43 -6.64 2.72
C ARG A 382 -0.74 -5.69 2.57
N SER A 383 -0.62 -4.63 1.78
CA SER A 383 -1.58 -3.54 1.74
C SER A 383 -1.94 -3.17 0.31
N SER A 384 -3.22 -3.31 -0.05
CA SER A 384 -3.75 -2.80 -1.33
C SER A 384 -3.54 -1.29 -1.43
N PHE A 385 -3.76 -0.55 -0.34
CA PHE A 385 -3.51 0.90 -0.31
C PHE A 385 -2.05 1.25 -0.64
N ALA A 386 -1.08 0.47 -0.12
CA ALA A 386 0.32 0.67 -0.46
C ALA A 386 0.58 0.39 -1.95
N ARG A 387 -0.06 -0.63 -2.53
CA ARG A 387 0.02 -0.90 -3.97
C ARG A 387 -0.53 0.27 -4.78
N ASP A 388 -1.72 0.75 -4.47
CA ASP A 388 -2.40 1.81 -5.21
C ASP A 388 -1.64 3.16 -5.09
N SER A 389 -1.03 3.42 -3.93
CA SER A 389 -0.24 4.64 -3.69
C SER A 389 1.13 4.61 -4.37
N ASP A 390 1.83 3.47 -4.33
CA ASP A 390 3.23 3.37 -4.74
C ASP A 390 3.39 2.94 -6.21
N LEU A 391 2.49 2.09 -6.72
CA LEU A 391 2.44 1.66 -8.13
C LEU A 391 1.33 2.40 -8.88
N SER A 392 1.62 3.65 -9.27
CA SER A 392 0.76 4.44 -10.15
C SER A 392 0.97 4.06 -11.61
N ILE A 393 -0.07 3.67 -12.34
CA ILE A 393 -0.07 3.25 -13.75
C ILE A 393 -1.24 3.93 -14.47
N SER A 394 -1.03 4.37 -15.71
CA SER A 394 -2.09 4.97 -16.52
C SER A 394 -2.95 3.90 -17.19
N THR A 395 -4.28 4.03 -17.06
CA THR A 395 -5.27 3.18 -17.74
C THR A 395 -5.87 3.82 -18.99
N LEU A 396 -5.66 5.13 -19.18
CA LEU A 396 -6.21 5.92 -20.29
C LEU A 396 -5.12 6.45 -21.25
N GLY A 397 -3.84 6.11 -20.99
CA GLY A 397 -2.67 6.54 -21.75
C GLY A 397 -2.09 7.91 -21.32
N PRO A 398 -0.95 8.33 -21.90
CA PRO A 398 0.13 7.45 -22.32
C PRO A 398 0.70 6.73 -21.09
N GLN A 399 0.95 5.42 -21.19
CA GLN A 399 1.59 4.63 -20.15
C GLN A 399 3.04 4.34 -20.58
N PRO A 400 4.06 4.99 -19.98
CA PRO A 400 5.45 4.71 -20.33
C PRO A 400 5.80 3.24 -20.08
N PRO A 401 6.68 2.63 -20.90
CA PRO A 401 7.29 1.35 -20.58
C PRO A 401 7.88 1.41 -19.16
N THR A 402 7.32 0.62 -18.24
CA THR A 402 7.58 0.79 -16.81
C THR A 402 8.16 -0.49 -16.22
N VAL A 403 9.25 -0.35 -15.47
CA VAL A 403 9.82 -1.41 -14.62
C VAL A 403 9.55 -1.06 -13.16
N VAL A 404 8.95 -1.98 -12.41
CA VAL A 404 8.75 -1.78 -10.96
C VAL A 404 10.05 -2.08 -10.23
N GLN A 405 10.50 -1.17 -9.36
CA GLN A 405 11.65 -1.45 -8.50
C GLN A 405 11.20 -1.82 -7.08
N PHE A 406 11.65 -2.96 -6.59
CA PHE A 406 11.45 -3.38 -5.21
C PHE A 406 12.70 -3.26 -4.34
N GLY A 407 12.51 -2.80 -3.10
CA GLY A 407 13.39 -3.09 -1.98
C GLY A 407 12.89 -4.35 -1.27
N ALA A 408 13.69 -5.41 -1.29
CA ALA A 408 13.39 -6.69 -0.65
C ALA A 408 14.67 -7.34 -0.10
N ASN A 409 14.51 -8.22 0.88
CA ASN A 409 15.58 -9.06 1.44
C ASN A 409 15.11 -10.51 1.66
N SER A 410 14.00 -10.90 1.01
CA SER A 410 13.41 -12.23 1.08
C SER A 410 12.98 -12.65 -0.33
N PRO A 411 13.40 -13.83 -0.82
CA PRO A 411 12.96 -14.39 -2.10
C PRO A 411 11.44 -14.47 -2.22
N GLN A 412 10.77 -14.95 -1.18
CA GLN A 412 9.32 -15.14 -1.17
C GLN A 412 8.56 -13.81 -1.10
N GLU A 413 9.11 -12.78 -0.45
CA GLU A 413 8.51 -11.44 -0.47
C GLU A 413 8.66 -10.77 -1.83
N LEU A 414 9.85 -10.83 -2.44
CA LEU A 414 10.07 -10.25 -3.76
C LEU A 414 9.22 -10.95 -4.83
N ALA A 415 9.21 -12.28 -4.85
CA ALA A 415 8.49 -13.06 -5.85
C ALA A 415 6.97 -12.84 -5.77
N ARG A 416 6.39 -12.77 -4.57
CA ARG A 416 4.97 -12.44 -4.39
C ARG A 416 4.65 -11.02 -4.85
N ALA A 417 5.50 -10.05 -4.52
CA ALA A 417 5.27 -8.67 -4.93
C ALA A 417 5.38 -8.51 -6.46
N SER A 418 6.31 -9.25 -7.06
CA SER A 418 6.52 -9.35 -8.50
C SER A 418 5.30 -9.92 -9.22
N SER A 419 4.74 -11.03 -8.71
CA SER A 419 3.50 -11.64 -9.21
C SER A 419 2.33 -10.64 -9.21
N LEU A 420 2.16 -9.89 -8.12
CA LEU A 420 1.12 -8.87 -8.00
C LEU A 420 1.32 -7.68 -8.95
N ALA A 421 2.57 -7.31 -9.25
CA ALA A 421 2.87 -6.16 -10.11
C ALA A 421 2.88 -6.52 -11.61
N ALA A 422 3.21 -7.77 -11.97
CA ALA A 422 3.41 -8.22 -13.34
C ALA A 422 2.27 -7.89 -14.32
N PRO A 423 0.98 -7.91 -13.95
CA PRO A 423 -0.09 -7.47 -14.85
C PRO A 423 0.05 -6.03 -15.34
N HIS A 424 0.75 -5.17 -14.61
CA HIS A 424 0.74 -3.72 -14.83
C HIS A 424 2.07 -3.13 -15.34
N VAL A 425 3.14 -3.92 -15.40
CA VAL A 425 4.50 -3.45 -15.69
C VAL A 425 5.21 -4.35 -16.70
N ALA A 426 6.23 -3.81 -17.37
CA ALA A 426 7.04 -4.51 -18.36
C ALA A 426 8.06 -5.46 -17.72
N GLY A 427 8.38 -5.24 -16.44
CA GLY A 427 9.34 -6.05 -15.71
C GLY A 427 9.54 -5.61 -14.26
N VAL A 428 10.40 -6.35 -13.58
CA VAL A 428 10.73 -6.20 -12.17
C VAL A 428 12.22 -5.92 -12.01
N ASP A 429 12.57 -4.98 -11.15
CA ASP A 429 13.95 -4.66 -10.78
C ASP A 429 14.15 -4.78 -9.26
N LEU A 430 15.28 -5.35 -8.85
CA LEU A 430 15.68 -5.39 -7.44
C LEU A 430 16.70 -4.28 -7.12
N ASN A 431 16.40 -3.50 -6.09
CA ASN A 431 17.30 -2.46 -5.60
C ASN A 431 18.41 -3.04 -4.71
N CYS A 432 19.64 -3.08 -5.23
CA CYS A 432 20.86 -3.38 -4.49
C CYS A 432 21.79 -2.16 -4.37
N GLY A 433 21.27 -0.94 -4.57
CA GLY A 433 22.10 0.27 -4.73
C GLY A 433 21.76 1.44 -3.79
N CYS A 434 20.61 1.43 -3.10
CA CYS A 434 20.20 2.51 -2.22
C CYS A 434 21.11 2.58 -0.97
N PRO A 435 21.86 3.67 -0.74
CA PRO A 435 22.78 3.78 0.40
C PRO A 435 22.12 4.31 1.68
N GLN A 436 20.80 4.59 1.67
CA GLN A 436 20.13 5.21 2.81
C GLN A 436 20.25 4.34 4.06
N SER A 437 20.63 4.96 5.19
CA SER A 437 20.95 4.24 6.42
C SER A 437 19.82 3.34 6.91
N TRP A 438 18.56 3.79 6.81
CA TRP A 438 17.39 2.99 7.19
C TRP A 438 17.21 1.76 6.29
N ALA A 439 17.45 1.88 4.99
CA ALA A 439 17.33 0.77 4.04
C ALA A 439 18.43 -0.26 4.31
N CYS A 440 19.67 0.21 4.49
CA CYS A 440 20.80 -0.66 4.84
C CYS A 440 20.60 -1.39 6.19
N ALA A 441 20.03 -0.70 7.20
CA ALA A 441 19.73 -1.30 8.50
C ALA A 441 18.73 -2.47 8.41
N GLU A 442 17.80 -2.41 7.46
CA GLU A 442 16.86 -3.50 7.16
C GLU A 442 17.42 -4.51 6.13
N THR A 443 18.72 -4.48 5.84
CA THR A 443 19.37 -5.33 4.80
C THR A 443 18.75 -5.14 3.41
N LEU A 444 18.37 -3.90 3.06
CA LEU A 444 17.89 -3.51 1.74
C LEU A 444 18.94 -2.67 1.01
N GLY A 445 18.75 -2.45 -0.29
CA GLY A 445 19.58 -1.54 -1.07
C GLY A 445 21.05 -1.94 -1.07
N ALA A 446 21.95 -1.00 -0.82
CA ALA A 446 23.38 -1.23 -0.90
C ALA A 446 23.93 -2.23 0.14
N ALA A 447 23.17 -2.58 1.19
CA ALA A 447 23.53 -3.66 2.10
C ALA A 447 23.47 -5.04 1.43
N LEU A 448 22.67 -5.20 0.38
CA LEU A 448 22.57 -6.44 -0.38
C LEU A 448 23.82 -6.73 -1.21
N MET A 449 24.67 -5.74 -1.46
CA MET A 449 25.94 -5.95 -2.16
C MET A 449 26.84 -6.96 -1.44
N ASP A 450 26.71 -7.10 -0.12
CA ASP A 450 27.45 -8.09 0.68
C ASP A 450 26.69 -9.43 0.81
N ARG A 451 25.59 -9.62 0.07
CA ARG A 451 24.67 -10.76 0.17
C ARG A 451 24.34 -11.36 -1.22
N ARG A 452 25.37 -11.60 -2.03
CA ARG A 452 25.24 -12.06 -3.45
C ARG A 452 24.34 -13.30 -3.64
N GLU A 453 24.44 -14.29 -2.75
CA GLU A 453 23.62 -15.52 -2.82
C GLU A 453 22.14 -15.21 -2.55
N LEU A 454 21.86 -14.38 -1.55
CA LEU A 454 20.49 -13.94 -1.27
C LEU A 454 19.89 -13.16 -2.45
N VAL A 455 20.69 -12.32 -3.13
CA VAL A 455 20.25 -11.61 -4.34
C VAL A 455 19.96 -12.59 -5.47
N ARG A 456 20.85 -13.55 -5.73
CA ARG A 456 20.62 -14.63 -6.70
C ARG A 456 19.32 -15.37 -6.39
N ASP A 457 19.12 -15.79 -5.14
CA ASP A 457 17.95 -16.56 -4.74
C ASP A 457 16.66 -15.74 -4.90
N MET A 458 16.70 -14.44 -4.61
CA MET A 458 15.59 -13.51 -4.89
C MET A 458 15.26 -13.42 -6.39
N VAL A 459 16.27 -13.36 -7.26
CA VAL A 459 16.08 -13.34 -8.73
C VAL A 459 15.52 -14.67 -9.23
N VAL A 460 16.09 -15.79 -8.80
CA VAL A 460 15.66 -17.15 -9.18
C VAL A 460 14.20 -17.38 -8.78
N GLU A 461 13.85 -17.10 -7.52
CA GLU A 461 12.49 -17.28 -7.01
C GLU A 461 11.49 -16.37 -7.73
N THR A 462 11.89 -15.13 -8.06
CA THR A 462 11.06 -14.21 -8.84
C THR A 462 10.75 -14.76 -10.23
N ARG A 463 11.76 -15.25 -10.97
CA ARG A 463 11.53 -15.87 -12.30
C ARG A 463 10.71 -17.15 -12.18
N ALA A 464 11.00 -18.00 -11.19
CA ALA A 464 10.25 -19.23 -10.96
C ALA A 464 8.76 -18.93 -10.71
N ARG A 465 8.46 -17.96 -9.84
CA ARG A 465 7.10 -17.54 -9.53
C ARG A 465 6.38 -16.92 -10.72
N LEU A 466 7.02 -15.99 -11.44
CA LEU A 466 6.42 -15.38 -12.62
C LEU A 466 6.10 -16.43 -13.69
N ARG A 467 7.01 -17.38 -13.93
CA ARG A 467 6.77 -18.51 -14.84
C ARG A 467 5.61 -19.38 -14.38
N HIS A 468 5.55 -19.71 -13.10
CA HIS A 468 4.45 -20.46 -12.51
C HIS A 468 3.10 -19.76 -12.71
N ASP A 469 3.08 -18.43 -12.61
CA ASP A 469 1.88 -17.62 -12.80
C ASP A 469 1.55 -17.36 -14.29
N GLY A 470 2.26 -18.00 -15.22
CA GLY A 470 2.00 -17.95 -16.66
C GLY A 470 2.72 -16.82 -17.42
N TRP A 471 3.61 -16.07 -16.77
CA TRP A 471 4.41 -15.05 -17.43
C TRP A 471 5.64 -15.64 -18.12
N ALA A 472 6.01 -15.05 -19.26
CA ALA A 472 7.18 -15.45 -20.03
C ALA A 472 8.40 -14.68 -19.50
N VAL A 473 9.41 -15.40 -19.00
CA VAL A 473 10.56 -14.86 -18.25
C VAL A 473 11.85 -15.61 -18.59
N ALA A 474 12.08 -15.93 -19.86
CA ALA A 474 13.26 -16.62 -20.40
C ALA A 474 14.19 -15.69 -21.21
N GLY A 475 14.18 -14.38 -20.93
CA GLY A 475 15.08 -13.42 -21.55
C GLY A 475 14.78 -13.24 -23.04
N GLU A 476 15.79 -13.34 -23.90
CA GLU A 476 15.64 -13.18 -25.36
C GLU A 476 14.64 -14.16 -25.96
N ALA A 477 14.53 -15.38 -25.43
CA ALA A 477 13.61 -16.40 -25.96
C ALA A 477 12.14 -15.97 -25.87
N ASP A 478 11.81 -15.10 -24.90
CA ASP A 478 10.45 -14.63 -24.63
C ASP A 478 10.22 -13.18 -25.06
N VAL A 479 11.16 -12.56 -25.77
CA VAL A 479 11.11 -11.14 -26.14
C VAL A 479 9.89 -10.79 -26.99
N ASP A 480 9.44 -11.73 -27.82
CA ASP A 480 8.26 -11.61 -28.66
C ASP A 480 6.95 -12.01 -27.98
N SER A 481 7.03 -12.58 -26.78
CA SER A 481 5.84 -12.96 -26.02
C SER A 481 5.09 -11.72 -25.51
N PRO A 482 3.76 -11.63 -25.71
CA PRO A 482 2.95 -10.58 -25.09
C PRO A 482 2.89 -10.71 -23.55
N LEU A 483 3.26 -11.89 -23.02
CA LEU A 483 3.39 -12.17 -21.59
C LEU A 483 4.83 -12.01 -21.11
N GLY A 484 5.73 -11.48 -21.93
CA GLY A 484 7.12 -11.26 -21.58
C GLY A 484 7.27 -10.29 -20.40
N ARG A 485 8.01 -10.69 -19.36
CA ARG A 485 8.42 -9.85 -18.24
C ARG A 485 9.92 -9.97 -18.00
N SER A 486 10.57 -8.83 -17.84
CA SER A 486 11.98 -8.83 -17.49
C SER A 486 12.23 -8.88 -15.98
N VAL A 487 13.39 -9.37 -15.59
CA VAL A 487 13.94 -9.32 -14.24
C VAL A 487 15.36 -8.74 -14.29
N SER A 488 15.57 -7.61 -13.61
CA SER A 488 16.84 -6.88 -13.57
C SER A 488 17.29 -6.55 -12.15
N VAL A 489 18.55 -6.13 -12.00
CA VAL A 489 19.09 -5.67 -10.72
C VAL A 489 19.85 -4.35 -10.91
N LYS A 490 19.62 -3.40 -10.00
CA LYS A 490 20.37 -2.15 -9.92
C LYS A 490 21.34 -2.14 -8.74
N ILE A 491 22.63 -2.01 -9.03
CA ILE A 491 23.71 -2.16 -8.04
C ILE A 491 24.51 -0.88 -7.82
N ARG A 492 25.29 -0.89 -6.72
CA ARG A 492 26.49 -0.07 -6.54
C ARG A 492 27.74 -0.93 -6.71
N VAL A 493 28.92 -0.37 -6.53
CA VAL A 493 30.19 -1.14 -6.56
C VAL A 493 30.83 -1.21 -5.17
N HIS A 494 31.58 -2.27 -4.89
CA HIS A 494 32.45 -2.34 -3.73
C HIS A 494 33.73 -1.53 -3.93
N HIS A 495 34.42 -1.20 -2.83
CA HIS A 495 35.76 -0.63 -2.91
C HIS A 495 36.70 -1.59 -3.65
N ASP A 496 36.77 -2.84 -3.17
CA ASP A 496 37.43 -3.95 -3.86
C ASP A 496 36.54 -4.46 -4.99
N LEU A 497 36.95 -4.22 -6.24
CA LEU A 497 36.17 -4.54 -7.40
C LEU A 497 36.00 -6.06 -7.60
N ARG A 498 36.89 -6.89 -7.05
CA ARG A 498 36.77 -8.36 -7.08
C ARG A 498 35.48 -8.82 -6.40
N LYS A 499 35.09 -8.17 -5.29
CA LYS A 499 33.79 -8.45 -4.62
C LYS A 499 32.60 -8.08 -5.49
N THR A 500 32.71 -7.01 -6.28
CA THR A 500 31.69 -6.64 -7.26
C THR A 500 31.60 -7.68 -8.38
N MET A 501 32.75 -8.18 -8.85
CA MET A 501 32.80 -9.24 -9.85
C MET A 501 32.19 -10.53 -9.31
N ASP A 502 32.55 -10.99 -8.11
CA ASP A 502 31.95 -12.17 -7.52
C ASP A 502 30.42 -12.03 -7.37
N PHE A 503 29.96 -10.83 -6.99
CA PHE A 503 28.54 -10.52 -6.91
C PHE A 503 27.88 -10.70 -8.28
N LEU A 504 28.44 -10.10 -9.33
CA LEU A 504 27.92 -10.21 -10.69
C LEU A 504 27.99 -11.63 -11.23
N ASP A 505 29.07 -12.36 -11.00
CA ASP A 505 29.22 -13.76 -11.41
C ASP A 505 28.11 -14.63 -10.77
N THR A 506 27.76 -14.34 -9.51
CA THR A 506 26.70 -15.06 -8.79
C THR A 506 25.29 -14.67 -9.25
N VAL A 507 25.04 -13.37 -9.45
CA VAL A 507 23.69 -12.84 -9.74
C VAL A 507 23.34 -12.92 -11.22
N VAL A 508 24.31 -12.73 -12.12
CA VAL A 508 24.14 -12.98 -13.56
C VAL A 508 24.05 -14.48 -13.83
N GLY A 509 24.82 -15.30 -13.11
CA GLY A 509 24.84 -16.74 -13.31
C GLY A 509 25.56 -17.11 -14.60
N HIS A 510 25.15 -18.23 -15.21
CA HIS A 510 25.83 -18.78 -16.37
C HIS A 510 25.62 -17.89 -17.61
N PRO A 511 26.66 -17.53 -18.40
CA PRO A 511 26.51 -16.62 -19.54
C PRO A 511 25.48 -17.05 -20.59
N GLN A 512 25.34 -18.36 -20.81
CA GLN A 512 24.39 -18.95 -21.77
C GLN A 512 22.96 -19.07 -21.21
N ASN A 513 22.78 -18.94 -19.89
CA ASN A 513 21.47 -19.04 -19.22
C ASN A 513 21.45 -18.10 -18.02
N ARG A 514 21.55 -16.80 -18.32
CA ARG A 514 21.68 -15.77 -17.30
C ARG A 514 20.37 -15.58 -16.55
N LEU A 515 20.50 -15.23 -15.27
CA LEU A 515 19.38 -15.07 -14.34
C LEU A 515 18.73 -13.69 -14.41
N VAL A 516 19.45 -12.67 -14.90
CA VAL A 516 18.94 -11.31 -15.07
C VAL A 516 19.04 -10.88 -16.52
N ASP A 517 18.09 -10.08 -16.98
CA ASP A 517 18.03 -9.67 -18.38
C ASP A 517 19.01 -8.51 -18.67
N TRP A 518 19.26 -7.65 -17.69
CA TRP A 518 20.33 -6.64 -17.72
C TRP A 518 20.75 -6.24 -16.31
N ILE A 519 21.85 -5.48 -16.20
CA ILE A 519 22.30 -4.86 -14.95
C ILE A 519 22.38 -3.35 -15.11
N THR A 520 21.99 -2.63 -14.05
CA THR A 520 22.28 -1.19 -13.93
C THR A 520 23.34 -0.96 -12.88
N ILE A 521 24.44 -0.29 -13.24
CA ILE A 521 25.58 -0.06 -12.34
C ILE A 521 25.65 1.41 -11.96
N HIS A 522 25.69 1.69 -10.65
CA HIS A 522 26.13 2.98 -10.13
C HIS A 522 27.57 2.87 -9.63
N PRO A 523 28.59 3.41 -10.35
CA PRO A 523 30.03 3.22 -10.02
C PRO A 523 30.50 4.07 -8.84
N ARG A 524 29.72 4.07 -7.76
CA ARG A 524 30.06 4.64 -6.47
C ARG A 524 29.89 3.57 -5.41
N THR A 525 30.74 3.61 -4.38
CA THR A 525 30.51 2.75 -3.21
C THR A 525 29.33 3.24 -2.40
N ARG A 526 28.84 2.43 -1.46
CA ARG A 526 27.76 2.86 -0.55
C ARG A 526 28.11 4.10 0.27
N HIS A 527 29.40 4.29 0.54
CA HIS A 527 29.92 5.39 1.37
C HIS A 527 30.37 6.60 0.57
N THR A 528 30.43 6.49 -0.77
CA THR A 528 30.85 7.57 -1.64
C THR A 528 29.72 8.61 -1.77
N PRO A 529 29.94 9.87 -1.34
CA PRO A 529 28.96 10.94 -1.49
C PRO A 529 28.61 11.23 -2.94
N SER A 530 27.44 11.82 -3.15
CA SER A 530 26.94 12.14 -4.50
C SER A 530 27.69 13.29 -5.20
N THR A 531 28.53 14.02 -4.46
CA THR A 531 29.43 15.09 -4.92
C THR A 531 30.74 14.57 -5.48
N VAL A 532 31.15 13.36 -5.10
CA VAL A 532 32.36 12.71 -5.62
C VAL A 532 32.02 12.07 -6.97
N PRO A 533 32.79 12.27 -8.05
CA PRO A 533 32.53 11.65 -9.35
C PRO A 533 32.40 10.11 -9.30
N ILE A 534 31.70 9.54 -10.28
CA ILE A 534 31.71 8.08 -10.49
C ILE A 534 33.14 7.55 -10.76
N ARG A 535 33.39 6.29 -10.38
CA ARG A 535 34.64 5.58 -10.67
C ARG A 535 34.62 5.05 -12.10
N ALA A 536 35.04 5.85 -13.08
CA ALA A 536 35.06 5.48 -14.50
C ALA A 536 35.85 4.19 -14.76
N GLU A 537 37.07 4.07 -14.20
CA GLU A 537 37.89 2.85 -14.33
C GLU A 537 37.17 1.58 -13.84
N ALA A 538 36.41 1.68 -12.75
CA ALA A 538 35.64 0.54 -12.25
C ALA A 538 34.53 0.15 -13.23
N LEU A 539 33.89 1.13 -13.87
CA LEU A 539 32.90 0.87 -14.92
C LEU A 539 33.56 0.23 -16.15
N ASP A 540 34.72 0.72 -16.58
CA ASP A 540 35.44 0.19 -17.74
C ASP A 540 35.82 -1.28 -17.54
N ILE A 541 36.35 -1.62 -16.36
CA ILE A 541 36.69 -3.01 -16.01
C ILE A 541 35.44 -3.92 -16.00
N LEU A 542 34.34 -3.46 -15.39
CA LEU A 542 33.12 -4.26 -15.31
C LEU A 542 32.46 -4.43 -16.68
N THR A 543 32.41 -3.37 -17.50
CA THR A 543 31.85 -3.46 -18.85
C THR A 543 32.71 -4.31 -19.77
N ALA A 544 34.04 -4.25 -19.66
CA ALA A 544 34.94 -5.15 -20.38
C ALA A 544 34.66 -6.64 -20.07
N LYS A 545 34.35 -6.98 -18.81
CA LYS A 545 34.06 -8.36 -18.42
C LYS A 545 32.64 -8.83 -18.78
N TYR A 546 31.63 -7.98 -18.62
CA TYR A 546 30.23 -8.43 -18.62
C TYR A 546 29.38 -7.95 -19.80
N ALA A 547 29.76 -6.89 -20.53
CA ALA A 547 28.89 -6.30 -21.57
C ALA A 547 28.66 -7.24 -22.77
N ALA A 548 29.52 -8.23 -23.00
CA ALA A 548 29.32 -9.27 -24.00
C ALA A 548 28.21 -10.27 -23.61
N THR A 549 27.90 -10.39 -22.32
CA THR A 549 26.93 -11.36 -21.78
C THR A 549 25.53 -10.76 -21.66
N LEU A 550 25.43 -9.50 -21.27
CA LEU A 550 24.15 -8.81 -21.06
C LEU A 550 24.28 -7.29 -21.19
N PRO A 551 23.17 -6.57 -21.49
CA PRO A 551 23.16 -5.12 -21.51
C PRO A 551 23.53 -4.51 -20.14
N ILE A 552 24.28 -3.41 -20.16
CA ILE A 552 24.66 -2.65 -18.97
C ILE A 552 24.21 -1.20 -19.11
N LEU A 553 23.45 -0.72 -18.12
CA LEU A 553 23.09 0.70 -17.98
C LEU A 553 24.01 1.38 -16.96
N LEU A 554 24.58 2.52 -17.35
CA LEU A 554 25.28 3.40 -16.41
C LEU A 554 24.27 4.28 -15.66
N SER A 555 24.32 4.25 -14.34
CA SER A 555 23.62 5.18 -13.45
C SER A 555 24.63 6.04 -12.68
N GLY A 556 24.36 7.33 -12.57
CA GLY A 556 25.22 8.28 -11.85
C GLY A 556 25.95 9.23 -12.79
N ASP A 557 25.92 10.52 -12.44
CA ASP A 557 26.53 11.64 -13.16
C ASP A 557 26.00 11.89 -14.58
N VAL A 558 24.91 11.21 -14.96
CA VAL A 558 24.12 11.48 -16.16
C VAL A 558 23.33 12.79 -16.00
N PHE A 559 24.03 13.91 -16.03
CA PHE A 559 23.48 15.28 -15.96
C PHE A 559 23.48 16.00 -17.31
N SER A 560 24.41 15.62 -18.17
CA SER A 560 24.53 15.99 -19.58
C SER A 560 25.30 14.86 -20.25
N LEU A 561 24.94 14.50 -21.48
CA LEU A 561 25.63 13.44 -22.23
C LEU A 561 27.07 13.85 -22.55
N ALA A 562 27.32 15.13 -22.81
CA ALA A 562 28.65 15.65 -23.16
C ALA A 562 29.63 15.71 -21.97
N ALA A 563 29.13 15.68 -20.74
CA ALA A 563 29.95 15.83 -19.53
C ALA A 563 30.24 14.48 -18.83
N LEU A 564 29.89 13.37 -19.45
CA LEU A 564 30.14 12.05 -18.88
C LEU A 564 31.64 11.73 -18.93
N PRO A 565 32.27 11.27 -17.83
CA PRO A 565 33.69 10.96 -17.78
C PRO A 565 33.97 9.59 -18.43
N LEU A 566 33.55 9.41 -19.67
CA LEU A 566 33.69 8.17 -20.45
C LEU A 566 34.65 8.43 -21.62
N LYS A 567 35.37 7.38 -22.02
CA LYS A 567 36.24 7.40 -23.21
C LYS A 567 35.70 6.40 -24.22
N ALA A 568 35.76 6.73 -25.51
CA ALA A 568 35.53 5.76 -26.56
C ALA A 568 36.57 4.63 -26.45
N THR A 569 36.14 3.38 -26.62
CA THR A 569 37.03 2.23 -26.60
C THR A 569 37.68 2.06 -27.97
N SER A 570 39.01 1.93 -28.03
CA SER A 570 39.77 1.68 -29.26
C SER A 570 39.87 0.19 -29.64
N ASP A 571 38.92 -0.64 -29.20
CA ASP A 571 38.98 -2.10 -29.32
C ASP A 571 38.74 -2.55 -30.79
N PRO A 572 39.72 -3.17 -31.47
CA PRO A 572 39.58 -3.53 -32.89
C PRO A 572 38.54 -4.64 -33.17
N GLY A 573 38.04 -5.32 -32.13
CA GLY A 573 37.24 -6.54 -32.24
C GLY A 573 35.73 -6.36 -32.45
N LEU A 574 35.20 -5.14 -32.43
CA LEU A 574 33.75 -4.88 -32.61
C LEU A 574 33.38 -4.35 -34.01
N ALA A 575 34.35 -4.27 -34.93
CA ALA A 575 34.18 -3.68 -36.26
C ALA A 575 33.77 -4.68 -37.37
N SER A 576 33.44 -5.95 -37.08
CA SER A 576 33.10 -6.92 -38.12
C SER A 576 31.71 -7.53 -37.94
N THR A 577 30.67 -6.91 -38.53
CA THR A 577 29.50 -7.60 -39.16
C THR A 577 28.44 -6.65 -39.75
N LEU A 578 28.74 -5.37 -40.01
CA LEU A 578 27.84 -4.52 -40.80
C LEU A 578 28.53 -4.08 -42.11
N SER A 579 27.82 -4.38 -43.19
CA SER A 579 28.19 -4.30 -44.60
C SER A 579 28.80 -2.96 -45.02
N THR A 580 29.77 -3.11 -45.93
CA THR A 580 30.39 -2.11 -46.82
C THR A 580 29.38 -1.16 -47.46
N THR A 581 29.53 0.14 -47.17
CA THR A 581 29.44 1.34 -48.05
C THR A 581 29.04 2.55 -47.20
N ALA A 582 29.97 3.09 -46.43
CA ALA A 582 29.94 4.49 -45.98
C ALA A 582 31.31 4.85 -45.42
N THR A 583 31.80 6.03 -45.80
CA THR A 583 32.98 6.70 -45.27
C THR A 583 33.02 6.67 -43.73
N PRO A 584 34.20 6.51 -43.08
CA PRO A 584 34.28 6.49 -41.63
C PRO A 584 33.84 7.87 -41.07
N PRO A 585 32.98 7.93 -40.03
CA PRO A 585 32.64 9.20 -39.42
C PRO A 585 33.82 9.69 -38.57
N GLU A 586 34.34 10.88 -38.89
CA GLU A 586 35.40 11.62 -38.17
C GLU A 586 34.94 12.20 -36.81
N ASP A 587 33.93 11.62 -36.15
CA ASP A 587 33.35 12.19 -34.93
C ASP A 587 33.64 11.30 -33.71
N ASP A 588 34.43 11.84 -32.77
CA ASP A 588 34.85 11.25 -31.49
C ASP A 588 33.68 11.09 -30.47
N SER A 589 32.43 11.12 -30.97
CA SER A 589 31.22 11.08 -30.16
C SER A 589 30.97 9.69 -29.56
N LEU A 590 30.59 9.65 -28.29
CA LEU A 590 30.24 8.41 -27.59
C LEU A 590 29.02 7.76 -28.25
N ARG A 591 29.12 6.46 -28.55
CA ARG A 591 28.08 5.63 -29.15
C ARG A 591 28.08 4.24 -28.48
N PRO A 592 26.97 3.49 -28.48
CA PRO A 592 26.99 2.09 -28.04
C PRO A 592 27.99 1.23 -28.84
N SER A 593 28.22 1.54 -30.12
CA SER A 593 29.21 0.83 -30.94
C SER A 593 30.67 1.06 -30.51
N ASN A 594 30.97 2.19 -29.87
CA ASN A 594 32.32 2.54 -29.40
C ASN A 594 32.41 2.64 -27.86
N THR A 595 31.36 2.25 -27.14
CA THR A 595 31.33 2.13 -25.68
C THR A 595 30.69 0.79 -25.30
N ARG A 596 31.21 0.09 -24.29
CA ARG A 596 30.63 -1.19 -23.85
C ARG A 596 29.32 -1.02 -23.04
N LEU A 597 28.59 0.07 -23.25
CA LEU A 597 27.37 0.43 -22.52
C LEU A 597 26.15 0.35 -23.44
N ALA A 598 25.05 -0.18 -22.90
CA ALA A 598 23.78 -0.22 -23.61
C ALA A 598 22.97 1.06 -23.45
N GLY A 599 23.26 1.86 -22.42
CA GLY A 599 22.50 3.08 -22.17
C GLY A 599 22.81 3.79 -20.85
N PHE A 600 22.05 4.85 -20.61
CA PHE A 600 22.19 5.73 -19.46
C PHE A 600 20.90 5.83 -18.65
N MET A 601 21.03 5.78 -17.33
CA MET A 601 19.94 5.98 -16.38
C MET A 601 20.17 7.24 -15.55
N SER A 602 19.34 8.26 -15.75
CA SER A 602 19.42 9.53 -15.03
C SER A 602 18.40 9.63 -13.89
N ALA A 603 18.83 10.21 -12.77
CA ALA A 603 17.98 10.51 -11.61
C ALA A 603 17.85 12.03 -11.46
N ARG A 604 18.78 12.65 -10.70
CA ARG A 604 18.83 14.11 -10.48
C ARG A 604 18.89 14.93 -11.77
N GLY A 605 19.52 14.42 -12.83
CA GLY A 605 19.57 15.11 -14.13
C GLY A 605 18.18 15.31 -14.71
N LEU A 606 17.36 14.26 -14.75
CA LEU A 606 15.96 14.34 -15.17
C LEU A 606 15.08 15.13 -14.20
N LEU A 607 15.38 15.09 -12.90
CA LEU A 607 14.62 15.86 -11.91
C LEU A 607 14.75 17.38 -12.14
N ALA A 608 15.97 17.83 -12.44
CA ALA A 608 16.26 19.22 -12.77
C ALA A 608 15.90 19.58 -14.22
N ASN A 609 15.97 18.64 -15.16
CA ASN A 609 15.64 18.85 -16.57
C ASN A 609 14.96 17.59 -17.15
N PRO A 610 13.61 17.54 -17.16
CA PRO A 610 12.87 16.43 -17.76
C PRO A 610 13.14 16.24 -19.25
N ALA A 611 13.64 17.28 -19.92
CA ALA A 611 13.95 17.30 -21.34
C ALA A 611 15.42 16.94 -21.67
N LEU A 612 16.19 16.47 -20.68
CA LEU A 612 17.60 16.11 -20.82
C LEU A 612 17.88 15.22 -22.04
N PHE A 613 17.11 14.15 -22.22
CA PHE A 613 17.34 13.18 -23.30
C PHE A 613 16.75 13.59 -24.65
N ALA A 614 15.97 14.68 -24.67
CA ALA A 614 15.58 15.37 -25.90
C ALA A 614 16.63 16.39 -26.38
N GLY A 615 17.79 16.47 -25.71
CA GLY A 615 18.92 17.32 -26.11
C GLY A 615 18.86 18.75 -25.55
N PHE A 616 17.91 19.06 -24.67
CA PHE A 616 17.82 20.39 -24.06
C PHE A 616 18.93 20.56 -23.00
N PRO A 617 19.73 21.66 -23.06
CA PRO A 617 20.81 21.89 -22.11
C PRO A 617 20.32 22.26 -20.70
N ALA A 618 19.14 22.88 -20.60
CA ALA A 618 18.43 23.22 -19.36
C ALA A 618 16.93 22.92 -19.50
N CYS A 619 16.17 22.95 -18.39
CA CYS A 619 14.73 22.69 -18.43
C CYS A 619 14.00 23.77 -19.21
N PRO A 620 13.26 23.43 -20.29
CA PRO A 620 12.40 24.39 -20.98
C PRO A 620 11.07 24.58 -20.23
N TRP A 621 10.42 25.73 -20.41
CA TRP A 621 9.10 26.01 -19.83
C TRP A 621 8.06 24.96 -20.24
N GLU A 622 8.14 24.46 -21.47
CA GLU A 622 7.23 23.46 -22.02
C GLU A 622 7.28 22.12 -21.27
N ALA A 623 8.44 21.77 -20.72
CA ALA A 623 8.59 20.56 -19.92
C ALA A 623 7.92 20.72 -18.55
N LEU A 624 8.04 21.91 -17.95
CA LEU A 624 7.34 22.26 -16.72
C LEU A 624 5.82 22.28 -16.92
N GLU A 625 5.33 22.85 -18.02
CA GLU A 625 3.91 22.84 -18.38
C GLU A 625 3.37 21.42 -18.55
N THR A 626 4.11 20.58 -19.29
CA THR A 626 3.78 19.17 -19.47
C THR A 626 3.67 18.46 -18.11
N PHE A 627 4.61 18.73 -17.20
CA PHE A 627 4.57 18.18 -15.84
C PHE A 627 3.32 18.64 -15.09
N MET A 628 3.00 19.93 -15.11
CA MET A 628 1.82 20.47 -14.44
C MET A 628 0.50 19.90 -15.00
N CYS A 629 0.39 19.74 -16.32
CA CYS A 629 -0.75 19.07 -16.94
C CYS A 629 -0.86 17.61 -16.50
N ASN A 630 0.26 16.89 -16.45
CA ASN A 630 0.28 15.51 -15.97
C ASN A 630 -0.07 15.41 -14.48
N VAL A 631 0.35 16.38 -13.65
CA VAL A 631 -0.05 16.45 -12.23
C VAL A 631 -1.55 16.68 -12.09
N ALA A 632 -2.17 17.51 -12.92
CA ALA A 632 -3.62 17.71 -12.89
C ALA A 632 -4.40 16.41 -13.19
N ARG A 633 -3.86 15.57 -14.10
CA ARG A 633 -4.46 14.27 -14.47
C ARG A 633 -4.12 13.15 -13.50
N CYS A 634 -2.92 13.17 -12.93
CA CYS A 634 -2.36 12.15 -12.06
C CYS A 634 -1.80 12.82 -10.78
N PRO A 635 -2.68 13.20 -9.84
CA PRO A 635 -2.32 14.07 -8.73
C PRO A 635 -1.18 13.53 -7.87
N LEU A 636 -0.26 14.43 -7.55
CA LEU A 636 0.78 14.23 -6.56
C LEU A 636 0.48 15.06 -5.31
N PRO A 637 0.96 14.66 -4.13
CA PRO A 637 0.90 15.52 -2.94
C PRO A 637 1.51 16.89 -3.25
N PHE A 638 0.83 17.98 -2.84
CA PHE A 638 1.21 19.35 -3.21
C PHE A 638 2.69 19.68 -2.95
N LYS A 639 3.23 19.35 -1.77
CA LYS A 639 4.64 19.59 -1.45
C LYS A 639 5.62 18.82 -2.34
N LEU A 640 5.20 17.68 -2.90
CA LEU A 640 5.97 16.96 -3.90
C LEU A 640 5.95 17.67 -5.26
N VAL A 641 4.80 18.24 -5.66
CA VAL A 641 4.69 19.08 -6.86
C VAL A 641 5.62 20.29 -6.75
N VAL A 642 5.54 21.02 -5.63
CA VAL A 642 6.43 22.17 -5.35
C VAL A 642 7.90 21.79 -5.44
N HIS A 643 8.28 20.61 -4.92
CA HIS A 643 9.66 20.13 -5.04
C HIS A 643 10.07 19.92 -6.51
N HIS A 644 9.25 19.23 -7.31
CA HIS A 644 9.51 19.06 -8.74
C HIS A 644 9.63 20.39 -9.48
N VAL A 645 8.71 21.31 -9.24
CA VAL A 645 8.73 22.65 -9.84
C VAL A 645 9.99 23.41 -9.42
N SER A 646 10.38 23.35 -8.14
CA SER A 646 11.59 24.01 -7.63
C SER A 646 12.88 23.48 -8.28
N GLU A 647 12.95 22.17 -8.53
CA GLU A 647 14.07 21.52 -9.23
C GLU A 647 14.08 21.90 -10.72
N MET A 648 12.95 21.83 -11.42
CA MET A 648 12.82 22.19 -12.84
C MET A 648 13.09 23.66 -13.10
N CYS A 649 12.66 24.54 -12.20
CA CYS A 649 12.89 25.97 -12.32
C CYS A 649 14.30 26.40 -11.89
N GLY A 650 15.04 25.53 -11.21
CA GLY A 650 16.40 25.79 -10.74
C GLY A 650 17.46 25.69 -11.83
N PRO A 651 18.73 26.00 -11.50
CA PRO A 651 19.84 25.79 -12.41
C PRO A 651 20.02 24.28 -12.67
N GLY A 652 20.23 23.92 -13.94
CA GLY A 652 20.49 22.54 -14.34
C GLY A 652 21.75 21.94 -13.72
N MET A 653 21.85 20.60 -13.79
CA MET A 653 23.01 19.86 -13.28
C MET A 653 24.16 19.76 -14.30
N GLY A 654 23.91 20.08 -15.57
CA GLY A 654 24.89 20.08 -16.66
C GLY A 654 25.81 21.31 -16.68
N ALA A 655 26.51 21.54 -17.81
CA ALA A 655 27.37 22.71 -17.98
C ALA A 655 26.56 24.01 -18.06
N ASP A 656 25.42 23.97 -18.73
CA ASP A 656 24.46 25.06 -18.74
C ASP A 656 23.76 25.17 -17.37
N LYS A 657 23.86 26.37 -16.77
CA LYS A 657 23.29 26.71 -15.47
C LYS A 657 22.10 27.67 -15.58
N THR A 658 21.55 27.83 -16.79
CA THR A 658 20.30 28.56 -17.01
C THR A 658 19.21 27.97 -16.13
N ALA A 659 18.44 28.86 -15.52
CA ALA A 659 17.34 28.53 -14.63
C ALA A 659 16.10 29.28 -15.13
N LEU A 660 14.92 28.64 -15.08
CA LEU A 660 13.68 29.35 -15.38
C LEU A 660 13.47 30.45 -14.35
N LEU A 661 13.63 30.15 -13.06
CA LEU A 661 13.38 31.13 -12.00
C LEU A 661 14.68 31.51 -11.27
N PRO A 662 14.93 32.82 -11.04
CA PRO A 662 15.97 33.28 -10.13
C PRO A 662 15.82 32.68 -8.73
N ARG A 663 16.93 32.63 -7.99
CA ARG A 663 16.94 32.06 -6.62
C ARG A 663 15.92 32.73 -5.68
N LYS A 664 15.69 34.04 -5.82
CA LYS A 664 14.72 34.79 -5.02
C LYS A 664 13.30 34.29 -5.27
N GLU A 665 12.89 34.21 -6.52
CA GLU A 665 11.54 33.75 -6.90
C GLU A 665 11.31 32.27 -6.57
N ARG A 666 12.35 31.43 -6.69
CA ARG A 666 12.24 30.02 -6.26
C ARG A 666 12.05 29.87 -4.75
N ALA A 667 12.50 30.83 -3.95
CA ALA A 667 12.25 30.79 -2.51
C ALA A 667 10.77 31.01 -2.20
N GLU A 668 10.06 31.81 -3.00
CA GLU A 668 8.63 32.09 -2.81
C GLU A 668 7.77 30.82 -2.97
N LEU A 669 8.24 29.83 -3.77
CA LEU A 669 7.57 28.53 -3.92
C LEU A 669 7.34 27.80 -2.57
N THR A 670 8.15 28.06 -1.54
CA THR A 670 7.96 27.39 -0.23
C THR A 670 6.77 27.93 0.55
N ASP A 671 6.40 29.18 0.30
CA ASP A 671 5.35 29.90 1.02
C ASP A 671 3.96 29.60 0.45
N LEU A 672 3.90 29.07 -0.78
CA LEU A 672 2.67 28.61 -1.41
C LEU A 672 2.02 27.47 -0.60
N SER A 673 0.70 27.56 -0.47
CA SER A 673 -0.12 26.71 0.40
C SER A 673 -0.92 25.64 -0.37
N ASN A 674 -1.22 25.88 -1.64
CA ASN A 674 -2.06 25.00 -2.45
C ASN A 674 -1.75 25.08 -3.96
N MET A 675 -2.37 24.20 -4.75
CA MET A 675 -2.13 24.10 -6.19
C MET A 675 -2.58 25.33 -6.99
N LEU A 676 -3.62 26.06 -6.54
CA LEU A 676 -4.11 27.24 -7.27
C LEU A 676 -3.07 28.36 -7.20
N GLU A 677 -2.56 28.65 -6.00
CA GLU A 677 -1.49 29.64 -5.81
C GLU A 677 -0.24 29.29 -6.62
N LEU A 678 0.08 28.01 -6.76
CA LEU A 678 1.18 27.56 -7.61
C LEU A 678 0.93 27.78 -9.10
N VAL A 679 -0.28 27.53 -9.59
CA VAL A 679 -0.62 27.80 -10.99
C VAL A 679 -0.58 29.30 -11.25
N ASP A 680 -1.20 30.11 -10.39
CA ASP A 680 -1.21 31.57 -10.53
C ASP A 680 0.21 32.14 -10.52
N PHE A 681 1.06 31.67 -9.60
CA PHE A 681 2.48 32.04 -9.54
C PHE A 681 3.21 31.68 -10.84
N LEU A 682 3.03 30.46 -11.35
CA LEU A 682 3.71 30.04 -12.58
C LEU A 682 3.19 30.75 -13.83
N ASP A 683 1.88 31.03 -13.90
CA ASP A 683 1.27 31.81 -14.97
C ASP A 683 1.88 33.22 -15.02
N GLU A 684 1.97 33.89 -13.87
CA GLU A 684 2.59 35.22 -13.74
C GLU A 684 4.07 35.19 -14.15
N LYS A 685 4.86 34.25 -13.61
CA LYS A 685 6.30 34.19 -13.89
C LYS A 685 6.61 33.86 -15.34
N MET A 686 5.82 32.99 -15.96
CA MET A 686 6.04 32.67 -17.36
C MET A 686 5.69 33.84 -18.26
N GLU A 687 4.61 34.57 -18.00
CA GLU A 687 4.27 35.78 -18.75
C GLU A 687 5.37 36.84 -18.62
N GLN A 688 5.87 37.09 -17.40
CA GLN A 688 6.96 38.03 -17.15
C GLN A 688 8.25 37.67 -17.89
N GLN A 689 8.59 36.39 -17.98
CA GLN A 689 9.87 35.95 -18.54
C GLN A 689 9.85 35.63 -20.04
N THR A 690 8.70 35.20 -20.56
CA THR A 690 8.56 34.77 -21.97
C THR A 690 7.77 35.76 -22.81
N GLY A 691 7.04 36.69 -22.18
CA GLY A 691 6.10 37.60 -22.86
C GLY A 691 4.84 36.92 -23.38
N ARG A 692 4.64 35.63 -23.11
CA ARG A 692 3.49 34.86 -23.58
C ARG A 692 2.29 35.04 -22.65
N THR A 693 1.25 35.69 -23.16
CA THR A 693 0.00 35.93 -22.42
C THR A 693 -0.84 34.65 -22.31
N GLY A 694 -1.66 34.54 -21.26
CA GLY A 694 -2.58 33.41 -21.06
C GLY A 694 -2.06 32.27 -20.16
N GLY A 695 -0.86 32.41 -19.59
CA GLY A 695 -0.32 31.47 -18.59
C GLY A 695 0.08 30.10 -19.16
N LEU A 696 0.23 29.13 -18.27
CA LEU A 696 0.58 27.73 -18.56
C LEU A 696 -0.46 27.13 -19.50
N ARG A 697 0.01 26.38 -20.50
CA ARG A 697 -0.88 25.59 -21.34
C ARG A 697 -1.63 24.57 -20.49
N ARG A 698 -2.93 24.40 -20.76
CA ARG A 698 -3.85 23.54 -19.99
C ARG A 698 -4.40 22.38 -20.82
N ASP A 699 -4.04 22.32 -22.11
CA ASP A 699 -4.57 21.42 -23.13
C ASP A 699 -3.57 20.32 -23.56
N LEU A 700 -2.37 20.27 -22.95
CA LEU A 700 -1.23 19.44 -23.37
C LEU A 700 -1.31 17.94 -23.09
#